data_AF-A0A1B3WT25-F1
#
_entry.id   AF-A0A1B3WT25-F1
#
_cell.length_a   1.000
_cell.length_b   1.000
_cell.length_c   1.000
_cell.angle_alpha   90.00
_cell.angle_beta   90.00
_cell.angle_gamma   90.00
#
_symmetry.space_group_name_H-M   'P 1'
#
loop_
_entity.id
_entity.type
_entity.pdbx_description
1 polymer ?
#
loop_
_entity_poly.entity_id
_entity_poly.type
_entity_poly.pdbx_seq_one_letter_code
_entity_poly.pdbx_strand_id
1 'polypeptide(L)'
;MNRKTYLLLPLLWVIFGCCVLAGGVFAEDADYVPLREWFDFEDPEGLVQAIDLPPVTHHGIGIELREILIENHRVHLSIMVKSDRIEDVNSLQLGHIENGLRIGLLDFFDLYGSSSSSAAYALFPDGKRDGAVQVVLTAVVPESLLSGDKVPMHLAIDKIYIPDEGGLLGVDLHGFWSFDFTADMTKPRELTRGFELDYPFVGDGELFTALTLTCSPMRARISVERMLPKEVLERDDFEKGSWLYSTPGNLHGFIVTDENGNRIEAAYPEYDYLSEQPKPVVEIDYFSTAENNGWAWLKEAKEITVTPVMTSLAGPQNMEADGIDRYLPLEPIQVKTASEPTEIETFMEDFEPDYTLYGGLDTRNAYVKPVRLMQTTKNGLTVMLDKVLVTEDNIYISVLMGIAEKNGKNLVVPSDFQINGYDIDVSPVVPYPPDYFEIKLGGGGGGGPYINVVHEDPLVVYDGIGRNLMYSDGYVSVKDPMHVKVRILRVEVCWDEEIAPQRYTSACYTETEPLTFEFDTDGAELARLTKEIELDETVDVEGTEIKLNRLRFNPMELILFTGDLKWDGSYSNAYVETDNGTRLRLNPRSYPFSGFSLKTVDPDEIAALEKTEKLKIGFCVPDPEKVPAGYYYSDLDYYICDPAWSAVIDLN
;
A
#
# COMPACT_ATOMS: atom_id res chain seq x y z
N MET A 1 76.97 -22.59 -5.71
CA MET A 1 77.25 -22.43 -4.27
C MET A 1 75.92 -22.60 -3.52
N ASN A 2 75.81 -23.66 -2.71
CA ASN A 2 75.06 -23.78 -1.43
C ASN A 2 73.83 -22.87 -1.19
N ARG A 3 72.64 -23.35 -0.77
CA ARG A 3 72.35 -24.41 0.22
C ARG A 3 70.81 -24.61 0.35
N LYS A 4 70.41 -25.87 0.60
CA LYS A 4 69.27 -26.35 1.45
C LYS A 4 67.83 -26.29 0.88
N THR A 5 67.22 -27.41 0.43
CA THR A 5 66.56 -28.57 1.15
C THR A 5 65.13 -28.28 1.63
N TYR A 6 64.12 -29.16 1.62
CA TYR A 6 63.92 -30.61 1.39
C TYR A 6 62.41 -30.81 1.07
N LEU A 7 62.01 -31.69 0.15
CA LEU A 7 61.49 -33.07 0.35
C LEU A 7 60.23 -33.20 1.22
N LEU A 8 59.17 -33.75 0.59
CA LEU A 8 57.96 -34.46 1.09
C LEU A 8 56.83 -34.03 0.13
N LEU A 9 56.31 -34.84 -0.79
CA LEU A 9 55.41 -35.96 -0.53
C LEU A 9 55.05 -36.67 -1.86
N PRO A 10 55.31 -37.98 -2.01
CA PRO A 10 54.46 -38.84 -2.83
C PRO A 10 53.91 -39.97 -1.95
N LEU A 11 53.25 -39.60 -0.85
CA LEU A 11 52.49 -40.51 0.00
C LEU A 11 51.02 -40.06 0.21
N LEU A 12 50.56 -39.10 -0.61
CA LEU A 12 49.21 -38.54 -0.54
C LEU A 12 48.29 -39.03 -1.67
N TRP A 13 48.82 -39.85 -2.59
CA TRP A 13 48.07 -40.40 -3.73
C TRP A 13 47.50 -41.82 -3.51
N VAL A 14 47.67 -42.41 -2.32
CA VAL A 14 47.12 -43.75 -1.98
C VAL A 14 46.09 -43.68 -0.84
N ILE A 15 45.90 -42.52 -0.20
CA ILE A 15 44.82 -42.30 0.79
C ILE A 15 43.61 -41.58 0.17
N PHE A 16 43.77 -40.98 -1.01
CA PHE A 16 42.65 -40.41 -1.80
C PHE A 16 41.85 -41.46 -2.61
N GLY A 17 42.05 -42.75 -2.34
CA GLY A 17 41.32 -43.87 -2.95
C GLY A 17 40.18 -44.45 -2.10
N CYS A 18 39.89 -43.88 -0.92
CA CYS A 18 38.81 -44.34 -0.04
C CYS A 18 37.81 -43.25 0.38
N CYS A 19 37.86 -42.05 -0.19
CA CYS A 19 36.70 -41.16 -0.21
C CYS A 19 35.93 -41.44 -1.49
N VAL A 20 35.25 -42.59 -1.49
CA VAL A 20 34.11 -42.80 -2.39
C VAL A 20 33.22 -41.57 -2.18
N LEU A 21 33.09 -40.77 -3.23
CA LEU A 21 31.96 -39.88 -3.43
C LEU A 21 30.71 -40.77 -3.29
N ALA A 22 30.20 -40.89 -2.07
CA ALA A 22 28.79 -41.19 -1.85
C ALA A 22 28.02 -39.92 -2.22
N GLY A 23 28.10 -39.53 -3.49
CA GLY A 23 26.97 -38.89 -4.12
C GLY A 23 25.94 -40.00 -4.20
N GLY A 24 25.05 -40.04 -3.22
CA GLY A 24 23.82 -40.81 -3.33
C GLY A 24 23.20 -40.39 -4.66
N VAL A 25 23.24 -41.31 -5.63
CA VAL A 25 22.35 -41.27 -6.76
C VAL A 25 20.99 -41.56 -6.12
N PHE A 26 20.32 -40.50 -5.67
CA PHE A 26 18.92 -40.61 -5.28
C PHE A 26 18.17 -41.14 -6.50
N ALA A 27 17.32 -42.14 -6.25
CA ALA A 27 16.51 -42.80 -7.25
C ALA A 27 15.70 -41.79 -8.08
N GLU A 28 15.27 -42.24 -9.27
CA GLU A 28 14.25 -41.61 -10.14
C GLU A 28 13.33 -40.66 -9.38
N ASP A 29 13.18 -39.42 -9.89
CA ASP A 29 12.37 -38.35 -9.30
C ASP A 29 11.16 -38.93 -8.56
N ALA A 30 11.22 -38.95 -7.23
CA ALA A 30 10.05 -39.21 -6.42
C ALA A 30 8.94 -38.27 -6.92
N ASP A 31 7.77 -38.83 -7.22
CA ASP A 31 6.65 -38.15 -7.87
C ASP A 31 6.36 -36.79 -7.22
N TYR A 32 7.00 -35.74 -7.73
CA TYR A 32 6.77 -34.37 -7.31
C TYR A 32 5.42 -33.95 -7.83
N VAL A 33 4.54 -33.48 -6.94
CA VAL A 33 3.21 -32.99 -7.30
C VAL A 33 3.25 -31.46 -7.31
N PRO A 34 3.15 -30.79 -8.47
CA PRO A 34 3.07 -29.34 -8.52
C PRO A 34 1.91 -28.79 -7.66
N LEU A 35 2.05 -27.59 -7.09
CA LEU A 35 1.02 -26.99 -6.23
C LEU A 35 -0.35 -26.90 -6.91
N ARG A 36 -0.39 -26.69 -8.23
CA ARG A 36 -1.63 -26.70 -9.00
C ARG A 36 -2.35 -28.06 -8.95
N GLU A 37 -1.60 -29.16 -8.98
CA GLU A 37 -2.14 -30.52 -8.87
C GLU A 37 -2.45 -30.86 -7.41
N TRP A 38 -1.66 -30.36 -6.47
CA TRP A 38 -1.91 -30.52 -5.03
C TRP A 38 -3.24 -29.88 -4.59
N PHE A 39 -3.58 -28.73 -5.16
CA PHE A 39 -4.83 -28.01 -4.93
C PHE A 39 -5.90 -28.26 -6.02
N ASP A 40 -5.62 -29.17 -6.95
CA ASP A 40 -6.54 -29.64 -8.00
C ASP A 40 -7.10 -28.56 -8.95
N PHE A 41 -6.31 -27.55 -9.32
CA PHE A 41 -6.75 -26.46 -10.22
C PHE A 41 -5.87 -26.33 -11.47
N GLU A 42 -6.45 -25.77 -12.55
CA GLU A 42 -5.69 -25.41 -13.75
C GLU A 42 -4.95 -24.09 -13.55
N ASP A 43 -3.67 -24.04 -13.92
CA ASP A 43 -2.86 -22.82 -13.84
C ASP A 43 -2.36 -22.34 -15.23
N PRO A 44 -3.27 -21.91 -16.13
CA PRO A 44 -2.89 -21.41 -17.45
C PRO A 44 -2.25 -20.01 -17.40
N GLU A 45 -2.46 -19.25 -16.32
CA GLU A 45 -2.05 -17.85 -16.21
C GLU A 45 -0.80 -17.63 -15.32
N GLY A 46 -0.30 -18.70 -14.68
CA GLY A 46 0.97 -18.70 -13.94
C GLY A 46 0.87 -18.16 -12.52
N LEU A 47 -0.18 -18.55 -11.79
CA LEU A 47 -0.38 -18.25 -10.38
C LEU A 47 0.63 -19.01 -9.49
N VAL A 48 1.00 -20.24 -9.88
CA VAL A 48 2.08 -21.01 -9.23
C VAL A 48 3.42 -20.57 -9.79
N GLN A 49 4.33 -20.20 -8.90
CA GLN A 49 5.65 -19.71 -9.27
C GLN A 49 6.70 -20.76 -8.93
N ALA A 50 7.53 -21.10 -9.91
CA ALA A 50 8.69 -21.96 -9.69
C ALA A 50 9.80 -21.19 -8.95
N ILE A 51 10.43 -21.86 -8.00
CA ILE A 51 11.59 -21.38 -7.26
C ILE A 51 12.80 -22.21 -7.69
N ASP A 52 13.77 -21.56 -8.31
CA ASP A 52 15.02 -22.19 -8.76
C ASP A 52 16.16 -21.85 -7.79
N LEU A 53 16.19 -22.59 -6.68
CA LEU A 53 17.24 -22.49 -5.66
C LEU A 53 17.95 -23.83 -5.47
N PRO A 54 19.25 -23.82 -5.14
CA PRO A 54 19.96 -25.06 -4.85
C PRO A 54 19.43 -25.75 -3.59
N PRO A 55 19.44 -27.09 -3.51
CA PRO A 55 19.12 -27.81 -2.29
C PRO A 55 20.05 -27.43 -1.14
N VAL A 56 19.49 -27.35 0.06
CA VAL A 56 20.25 -27.18 1.30
C VAL A 56 20.27 -28.51 2.05
N THR A 57 21.46 -28.98 2.44
CA THR A 57 21.61 -30.30 3.08
C THR A 57 22.29 -30.19 4.44
N HIS A 58 21.61 -30.67 5.48
CA HIS A 58 22.16 -30.83 6.82
C HIS A 58 21.82 -32.21 7.36
N HIS A 59 22.76 -32.83 8.09
CA HIS A 59 22.59 -34.16 8.70
C HIS A 59 22.15 -35.29 7.74
N GLY A 60 22.48 -35.17 6.45
CA GLY A 60 22.07 -36.12 5.42
C GLY A 60 20.63 -35.94 4.92
N ILE A 61 19.96 -34.86 5.32
CA ILE A 61 18.63 -34.46 4.86
C ILE A 61 18.77 -33.25 3.94
N GLY A 62 18.48 -33.43 2.66
CA GLY A 62 18.39 -32.37 1.67
C GLY A 62 16.98 -31.80 1.59
N ILE A 63 16.84 -30.49 1.55
CA ILE A 63 15.58 -29.80 1.31
C ILE A 63 15.72 -28.95 0.05
N GLU A 64 14.76 -29.07 -0.84
CA GLU A 64 14.61 -28.26 -2.05
C GLU A 64 13.30 -27.46 -1.94
N LEU A 65 13.39 -26.13 -1.99
CA LEU A 65 12.21 -25.27 -2.15
C LEU A 65 11.87 -25.17 -3.64
N ARG A 66 10.66 -25.61 -4.02
CA ARG A 66 10.31 -25.86 -5.42
C ARG A 66 9.33 -24.84 -5.98
N GLU A 67 8.26 -24.52 -5.24
CA GLU A 67 7.18 -23.67 -5.72
C GLU A 67 6.59 -22.81 -4.61
N ILE A 68 6.03 -21.67 -5.00
CA ILE A 68 5.20 -20.81 -4.15
C ILE A 68 3.86 -20.53 -4.82
N LEU A 69 2.81 -20.50 -4.01
CA LEU A 69 1.47 -20.08 -4.37
C LEU A 69 0.95 -19.11 -3.30
N ILE A 70 0.48 -17.95 -3.72
CA ILE A 70 -0.13 -16.95 -2.84
C ILE A 70 -1.62 -16.92 -3.10
N GLU A 71 -2.41 -17.17 -2.05
CA GLU A 71 -3.87 -17.14 -2.08
C GLU A 71 -4.37 -16.19 -0.99
N ASN A 72 -4.78 -14.98 -1.38
CA ASN A 72 -5.17 -13.92 -0.45
C ASN A 72 -4.07 -13.65 0.62
N HIS A 73 -4.40 -13.80 1.90
CA HIS A 73 -3.50 -13.67 3.04
C HIS A 73 -2.68 -14.95 3.32
N ARG A 74 -2.68 -15.95 2.43
CA ARG A 74 -1.99 -17.24 2.64
C ARG A 74 -0.83 -17.45 1.69
N VAL A 75 0.28 -17.91 2.24
CA VAL A 75 1.50 -18.27 1.51
C VAL A 75 1.70 -19.77 1.59
N HIS A 76 1.65 -20.45 0.45
CA HIS A 76 1.90 -21.89 0.34
C HIS A 76 3.26 -22.13 -0.31
N LEU A 77 4.14 -22.88 0.36
CA LEU A 77 5.48 -23.22 -0.10
C LEU A 77 5.58 -24.73 -0.28
N SER A 78 5.94 -25.18 -1.48
CA SER A 78 6.20 -26.59 -1.75
C SER A 78 7.66 -26.91 -1.57
N ILE A 79 7.95 -27.85 -0.67
CA ILE A 79 9.31 -28.35 -0.43
C ILE A 79 9.41 -29.84 -0.69
N MET A 80 10.56 -30.25 -1.21
CA MET A 80 10.92 -31.64 -1.41
C MET A 80 12.05 -32.00 -0.43
N VAL A 81 11.80 -32.97 0.44
CA VAL A 81 12.75 -33.44 1.45
C VAL A 81 13.31 -34.79 1.00
N LYS A 82 14.64 -34.93 0.96
CA LYS A 82 15.35 -36.14 0.51
C LYS A 82 16.32 -36.63 1.57
N SER A 83 16.28 -37.91 1.89
CA SER A 83 17.14 -38.54 2.90
C SER A 83 17.02 -40.05 2.85
N ASP A 84 18.13 -40.77 3.03
CA ASP A 84 18.14 -42.24 3.18
C ASP A 84 17.34 -42.74 4.41
N ARG A 85 16.92 -41.83 5.29
CA ARG A 85 16.10 -42.12 6.48
C ARG A 85 14.59 -42.10 6.21
N ILE A 86 14.17 -41.73 5.01
CA ILE A 86 12.75 -41.69 4.64
C ILE A 86 12.40 -43.07 4.07
N GLU A 87 11.58 -43.82 4.79
CA GLU A 87 11.04 -45.12 4.36
C GLU A 87 9.54 -45.01 4.01
N ASP A 88 8.84 -44.08 4.66
CA ASP A 88 7.43 -43.77 4.44
C ASP A 88 7.13 -42.27 4.71
N VAL A 89 5.89 -41.87 4.46
CA VAL A 89 5.40 -40.49 4.66
C VAL A 89 5.45 -40.00 6.13
N ASN A 90 5.56 -40.91 7.10
CA ASN A 90 5.59 -40.57 8.52
C ASN A 90 7.02 -40.54 9.07
N SER A 91 8.01 -41.03 8.33
CA SER A 91 9.42 -41.13 8.73
C SER A 91 10.05 -39.79 9.11
N LEU A 92 9.46 -38.69 8.64
CA LEU A 92 9.90 -37.32 8.91
C LEU A 92 8.68 -36.40 8.96
N GLN A 93 8.56 -35.60 10.02
CA GLN A 93 7.48 -34.62 10.16
C GLN A 93 8.05 -33.21 10.31
N LEU A 94 7.63 -32.34 9.40
CA LEU A 94 7.74 -30.89 9.53
C LEU A 94 6.37 -30.44 10.04
N GLY A 95 6.23 -30.36 11.36
CA GLY A 95 4.97 -29.97 12.00
C GLY A 95 4.77 -28.47 11.95
N HIS A 96 4.61 -27.86 13.11
CA HIS A 96 4.64 -26.40 13.28
C HIS A 96 6.10 -25.91 13.33
N ILE A 97 6.41 -24.92 12.49
CA ILE A 97 7.70 -24.25 12.42
C ILE A 97 7.47 -22.81 12.86
N GLU A 98 7.87 -22.51 14.09
CA GLU A 98 7.76 -21.19 14.69
C GLU A 98 8.67 -20.19 13.97
N ASN A 99 8.13 -19.03 13.58
CA ASN A 99 8.86 -17.97 12.86
C ASN A 99 9.56 -18.45 11.57
N GLY A 100 9.03 -19.49 10.93
CA GLY A 100 9.66 -20.15 9.79
C GLY A 100 9.65 -19.33 8.50
N LEU A 101 8.72 -18.41 8.32
CA LEU A 101 8.68 -17.50 7.17
C LEU A 101 8.93 -16.06 7.62
N ARG A 102 9.91 -15.38 7.03
CA ARG A 102 10.11 -13.94 7.19
C ARG A 102 9.74 -13.22 5.91
N ILE A 103 8.93 -12.17 6.02
CA ILE A 103 8.61 -11.24 4.92
C ILE A 103 9.21 -9.88 5.26
N GLY A 104 9.99 -9.31 4.35
CA GLY A 104 10.72 -8.06 4.62
C GLY A 104 11.81 -8.22 5.68
N LEU A 105 12.04 -7.16 6.48
CA LEU A 105 13.19 -7.11 7.41
C LEU A 105 12.87 -7.65 8.82
N LEU A 106 11.64 -7.50 9.30
CA LEU A 106 11.31 -7.71 10.73
C LEU A 106 10.09 -8.58 10.98
N ASP A 107 9.30 -8.94 9.97
CA ASP A 107 8.02 -9.65 10.16
C ASP A 107 8.20 -11.16 9.97
N PHE A 108 7.85 -11.93 11.00
CA PHE A 108 7.98 -13.39 11.04
C PHE A 108 6.63 -14.06 11.22
N PHE A 109 6.46 -15.21 10.57
CA PHE A 109 5.23 -15.96 10.52
C PHE A 109 5.50 -17.44 10.71
N ASP A 110 4.61 -18.09 11.45
CA ASP A 110 4.64 -19.52 11.65
C ASP A 110 4.24 -20.26 10.37
N LEU A 111 4.88 -21.39 10.14
CA LEU A 111 4.55 -22.30 9.06
C LEU A 111 3.97 -23.59 9.62
N TYR A 112 2.88 -24.03 9.02
CA TYR A 112 2.27 -25.31 9.33
C TYR A 112 2.52 -26.26 8.16
N GLY A 113 3.26 -27.33 8.43
CA GLY A 113 3.46 -28.38 7.45
C GLY A 113 2.25 -29.29 7.38
N SER A 114 1.64 -29.33 6.19
CA SER A 114 0.67 -30.36 5.85
C SER A 114 1.38 -31.48 5.08
N SER A 115 1.56 -32.62 5.74
CA SER A 115 1.85 -33.90 5.07
C SER A 115 0.58 -34.75 4.87
N SER A 116 -0.55 -34.27 5.41
CA SER A 116 -1.76 -35.05 5.69
C SER A 116 -3.03 -34.55 4.97
N SER A 117 -2.90 -33.78 3.89
CA SER A 117 -4.08 -33.51 3.06
C SER A 117 -4.61 -34.84 2.49
N SER A 118 -5.93 -34.99 2.40
CA SER A 118 -6.58 -36.13 1.75
C SER A 118 -6.05 -36.37 0.32
N ALA A 119 -5.56 -35.32 -0.35
CA ALA A 119 -4.90 -35.39 -1.65
C ALA A 119 -3.59 -36.20 -1.61
N ALA A 120 -2.73 -36.01 -0.60
CA ALA A 120 -1.48 -36.78 -0.47
C ALA A 120 -1.73 -38.27 -0.22
N TYR A 121 -2.79 -38.64 0.51
CA TYR A 121 -3.17 -40.05 0.71
C TYR A 121 -3.90 -40.66 -0.49
N ALA A 122 -4.67 -39.86 -1.25
CA ALA A 122 -5.38 -40.31 -2.45
C ALA A 122 -4.44 -40.52 -3.65
N LEU A 123 -3.40 -39.69 -3.77
CA LEU A 123 -2.42 -39.77 -4.85
C LEU A 123 -1.38 -40.88 -4.63
N PHE A 124 -1.19 -41.34 -3.38
CA PHE A 124 -0.10 -42.26 -3.02
C PHE A 124 -0.57 -43.38 -2.07
N PRO A 125 -1.34 -44.35 -2.59
CA PRO A 125 -2.10 -45.31 -1.78
C PRO A 125 -1.28 -46.39 -1.06
N ASP A 126 0.00 -46.55 -1.36
CA ASP A 126 0.88 -47.57 -0.76
C ASP A 126 1.80 -47.05 0.35
N GLY A 127 1.85 -45.72 0.57
CA GLY A 127 2.50 -45.05 1.70
C GLY A 127 4.04 -45.14 1.75
N LYS A 128 4.66 -45.92 0.87
CA LYS A 128 6.12 -46.09 0.81
C LYS A 128 6.77 -44.92 0.08
N ARG A 129 7.85 -44.41 0.65
CA ARG A 129 8.59 -43.28 0.11
C ARG A 129 10.07 -43.60 0.25
N ASP A 130 10.62 -44.30 -0.73
CA ASP A 130 12.04 -44.65 -0.73
C ASP A 130 12.89 -43.38 -0.94
N GLY A 131 13.22 -42.71 0.16
CA GLY A 131 14.22 -41.64 0.18
C GLY A 131 13.73 -40.21 -0.04
N ALA A 132 12.44 -39.94 -0.27
CA ALA A 132 11.94 -38.58 -0.50
C ALA A 132 10.47 -38.35 -0.11
N VAL A 133 10.14 -37.18 0.47
CA VAL A 133 8.79 -36.77 0.85
C VAL A 133 8.52 -35.29 0.54
N GLN A 134 7.38 -35.00 -0.09
CA GLN A 134 6.94 -33.64 -0.38
C GLN A 134 6.11 -33.10 0.78
N VAL A 135 6.34 -31.85 1.15
CA VAL A 135 5.57 -31.15 2.20
C VAL A 135 5.13 -29.80 1.66
N VAL A 136 3.87 -29.43 1.88
CA VAL A 136 3.37 -28.08 1.62
C VAL A 136 3.28 -27.34 2.95
N LEU A 137 4.12 -26.32 3.11
CA LEU A 137 4.13 -25.42 4.26
C LEU A 137 3.17 -24.26 3.98
N THR A 138 2.31 -23.91 4.93
CA THR A 138 1.39 -22.78 4.80
C THR A 138 1.60 -21.78 5.93
N ALA A 139 1.67 -20.49 5.59
CA ALA A 139 1.65 -19.38 6.53
C ALA A 139 0.45 -18.47 6.25
N VAL A 140 -0.12 -17.90 7.31
CA VAL A 140 -1.11 -16.82 7.27
C VAL A 140 -0.36 -15.51 7.53
N VAL A 141 -0.49 -14.54 6.62
CA VAL A 141 0.26 -13.28 6.64
C VAL A 141 -0.65 -12.10 6.34
N PRO A 142 -0.49 -10.93 6.98
CA PRO A 142 -1.27 -9.74 6.66
C PRO A 142 -1.16 -9.34 5.18
N GLU A 143 -2.29 -9.06 4.53
CA GLU A 143 -2.34 -8.64 3.12
C GLU A 143 -1.50 -7.39 2.84
N SER A 144 -1.35 -6.50 3.83
CA SER A 144 -0.52 -5.29 3.71
C SER A 144 0.94 -5.58 3.38
N LEU A 145 1.46 -6.74 3.80
CA LEU A 145 2.84 -7.18 3.52
C LEU A 145 3.01 -7.80 2.13
N LEU A 146 1.89 -8.11 1.45
CA LEU A 146 1.85 -8.67 0.11
C LEU A 146 1.53 -7.60 -0.96
N SER A 147 1.52 -6.33 -0.59
CA SER A 147 1.08 -5.21 -1.44
C SER A 147 2.10 -4.79 -2.51
N GLY A 148 3.39 -5.11 -2.37
CA GLY A 148 4.42 -4.81 -3.37
C GLY A 148 4.43 -5.81 -4.53
N ASP A 149 4.91 -5.42 -5.71
CA ASP A 149 4.98 -6.31 -6.88
C ASP A 149 6.00 -7.45 -6.72
N LYS A 150 7.08 -7.19 -5.98
CA LYS A 150 8.14 -8.14 -5.67
C LYS A 150 8.35 -8.16 -4.17
N VAL A 151 8.01 -9.27 -3.54
CA VAL A 151 8.04 -9.41 -2.08
C VAL A 151 9.21 -10.31 -1.69
N PRO A 152 10.27 -9.79 -1.04
CA PRO A 152 11.39 -10.60 -0.58
C PRO A 152 10.95 -11.46 0.62
N MET A 153 11.27 -12.74 0.55
CA MET A 153 10.90 -13.74 1.55
C MET A 153 12.10 -14.58 1.95
N HIS A 154 12.11 -15.02 3.21
CA HIS A 154 13.10 -15.93 3.74
C HIS A 154 12.41 -17.09 4.45
N LEU A 155 12.62 -18.31 3.97
CA LEU A 155 12.18 -19.54 4.62
C LEU A 155 13.33 -20.07 5.49
N ALA A 156 13.07 -20.32 6.76
CA ALA A 156 13.99 -20.96 7.70
C ALA A 156 13.33 -22.16 8.38
N ILE A 157 14.01 -23.30 8.35
CA ILE A 157 13.63 -24.51 9.06
C ILE A 157 14.81 -24.85 9.99
N ASP A 158 14.56 -24.82 11.29
CA ASP A 158 15.59 -24.94 12.33
C ASP A 158 15.64 -26.32 13.01
N LYS A 159 14.59 -27.13 12.81
CA LYS A 159 14.48 -28.50 13.30
C LYS A 159 13.52 -29.34 12.48
N ILE A 160 13.73 -30.65 12.57
CA ILE A 160 12.89 -31.66 11.92
C ILE A 160 12.59 -32.76 12.94
N TYR A 161 11.33 -33.17 13.06
CA TYR A 161 10.96 -34.27 13.94
C TYR A 161 11.12 -35.63 13.23
N ILE A 162 11.83 -36.55 13.88
CA ILE A 162 12.02 -37.93 13.41
C ILE A 162 11.39 -38.87 14.45
N PRO A 163 10.34 -39.64 14.09
CA PRO A 163 9.78 -40.65 14.99
C PRO A 163 10.82 -41.75 15.31
N ASP A 164 10.84 -42.24 16.55
CA ASP A 164 11.69 -43.37 16.96
C ASP A 164 10.96 -44.70 16.76
N GLU A 165 11.64 -45.73 16.26
CA GLU A 165 11.04 -47.06 16.07
C GLU A 165 10.73 -47.70 17.43
N GLY A 166 9.44 -47.76 17.79
CA GLY A 166 8.95 -48.43 19.00
C GLY A 166 8.88 -47.55 20.26
N GLY A 167 9.14 -46.24 20.14
CA GLY A 167 8.94 -45.24 21.19
C GLY A 167 7.63 -44.45 21.03
N LEU A 168 7.09 -43.93 22.14
CA LEU A 168 5.96 -42.97 22.14
C LEU A 168 6.40 -41.53 21.82
N LEU A 169 7.71 -41.26 21.76
CA LEU A 169 8.31 -39.93 21.61
C LEU A 169 9.46 -40.02 20.59
N GLY A 170 9.43 -39.22 19.53
CA GLY A 170 10.51 -39.05 18.56
C GLY A 170 11.55 -38.02 19.01
N VAL A 171 12.48 -37.70 18.11
CA VAL A 171 13.62 -36.81 18.36
C VAL A 171 13.60 -35.62 17.41
N ASP A 172 13.79 -34.41 17.96
CA ASP A 172 14.04 -33.20 17.18
C ASP A 172 15.49 -33.17 16.70
N LEU A 173 15.68 -33.19 15.38
CA LEU A 173 16.96 -33.00 14.74
C LEU A 173 17.12 -31.53 14.36
N HIS A 174 17.89 -30.80 15.15
CA HIS A 174 18.20 -29.40 14.88
C HIS A 174 19.19 -29.27 13.70
N GLY A 175 18.90 -28.38 12.77
CA GLY A 175 19.69 -28.08 11.58
C GLY A 175 19.24 -26.76 10.96
N PHE A 176 20.00 -26.19 10.02
CA PHE A 176 19.66 -24.87 9.48
C PHE A 176 19.43 -24.95 7.97
N TRP A 177 18.18 -25.18 7.57
CA TRP A 177 17.78 -25.13 6.17
C TRP A 177 17.16 -23.76 5.89
N SER A 178 17.80 -22.95 5.05
CA SER A 178 17.36 -21.58 4.80
C SER A 178 17.37 -21.23 3.32
N PHE A 179 16.39 -20.45 2.88
CA PHE A 179 16.18 -20.08 1.48
C PHE A 179 15.76 -18.62 1.40
N ASP A 180 16.53 -17.81 0.67
CA ASP A 180 16.15 -16.45 0.30
C ASP A 180 15.57 -16.45 -1.11
N PHE A 181 14.36 -15.92 -1.28
CA PHE A 181 13.69 -15.84 -2.57
C PHE A 181 12.81 -14.58 -2.66
N THR A 182 12.20 -14.36 -3.82
CA THR A 182 11.30 -13.22 -4.03
C THR A 182 10.05 -13.72 -4.72
N ALA A 183 8.90 -13.46 -4.11
CA ALA A 183 7.60 -13.76 -4.70
C ALA A 183 7.18 -12.63 -5.66
N ASP A 184 6.67 -13.00 -6.82
CA ASP A 184 6.00 -12.11 -7.77
C ASP A 184 4.51 -11.99 -7.41
N MET A 185 4.06 -10.80 -7.07
CA MET A 185 2.69 -10.54 -6.67
C MET A 185 1.81 -10.06 -7.83
N THR A 186 2.36 -9.86 -9.03
CA THR A 186 1.61 -9.36 -10.19
C THR A 186 0.45 -10.30 -10.55
N LYS A 187 0.71 -11.60 -10.71
CA LYS A 187 -0.34 -12.58 -11.06
C LYS A 187 -1.36 -12.83 -9.95
N PRO A 188 -0.98 -13.06 -8.68
CA PRO A 188 -1.94 -13.12 -7.60
C PRO A 188 -2.86 -11.89 -7.52
N ARG A 189 -2.34 -10.68 -7.76
CA ARG A 189 -3.14 -9.45 -7.74
C ARG A 189 -4.07 -9.31 -8.95
N GLU A 190 -3.59 -9.63 -10.15
CA GLU A 190 -4.39 -9.60 -11.38
C GLU A 190 -5.55 -10.61 -11.34
N LEU A 191 -5.30 -11.78 -10.75
CA LEU A 191 -6.17 -12.95 -10.83
C LEU A 191 -7.00 -13.20 -9.58
N THR A 192 -6.95 -12.33 -8.59
CA THR A 192 -7.79 -12.43 -7.39
C THR A 192 -8.78 -11.28 -7.37
N ARG A 193 -10.07 -11.59 -7.16
CA ARG A 193 -11.13 -10.62 -6.92
C ARG A 193 -11.66 -10.79 -5.51
N GLY A 194 -11.85 -9.67 -4.82
CA GLY A 194 -12.50 -9.61 -3.52
C GLY A 194 -13.80 -8.84 -3.62
N PHE A 195 -14.85 -9.36 -2.98
CA PHE A 195 -16.14 -8.73 -2.80
C PHE A 195 -16.40 -8.62 -1.31
N GLU A 196 -16.66 -7.40 -0.85
CA GLU A 196 -17.04 -7.19 0.54
C GLU A 196 -18.50 -7.59 0.75
N LEU A 197 -18.73 -8.35 1.82
CA LEU A 197 -20.05 -8.78 2.22
C LEU A 197 -20.50 -7.98 3.46
N ASP A 198 -19.63 -7.88 4.47
CA ASP A 198 -19.87 -7.28 5.81
C ASP A 198 -21.33 -7.42 6.28
N TYR A 199 -21.86 -8.64 6.22
CA TYR A 199 -23.28 -8.90 6.42
C TYR A 199 -23.51 -9.77 7.65
N PRO A 200 -24.09 -9.22 8.73
CA PRO A 200 -24.47 -10.00 9.88
C PRO A 200 -25.75 -10.80 9.60
N PHE A 201 -25.76 -12.07 9.98
CA PHE A 201 -26.93 -12.93 9.90
C PHE A 201 -27.04 -13.84 11.13
N VAL A 202 -28.27 -14.25 11.47
CA VAL A 202 -28.54 -15.10 12.63
C VAL A 202 -28.90 -16.50 12.15
N GLY A 203 -28.17 -17.49 12.66
CA GLY A 203 -28.36 -18.89 12.37
C GLY A 203 -28.54 -19.71 13.66
N ASP A 204 -29.74 -20.27 13.87
CA ASP A 204 -30.05 -21.10 15.06
C ASP A 204 -29.71 -20.42 16.41
N GLY A 205 -29.88 -19.08 16.46
CA GLY A 205 -29.57 -18.27 17.63
C GLY A 205 -28.10 -17.87 17.78
N GLU A 206 -27.21 -18.32 16.88
CA GLU A 206 -25.82 -17.86 16.78
C GLU A 206 -25.73 -16.67 15.81
N LEU A 207 -24.90 -15.69 16.12
CA LEU A 207 -24.62 -14.54 15.26
C LEU A 207 -23.37 -14.83 14.41
N PHE A 208 -23.53 -14.70 13.10
CA PHE A 208 -22.48 -14.80 12.12
C PHE A 208 -22.33 -13.47 11.38
N THR A 209 -21.14 -13.18 10.87
CA THR A 209 -20.88 -12.09 9.93
C THR A 209 -20.13 -12.67 8.74
N ALA A 210 -20.74 -12.64 7.56
CA ALA A 210 -20.00 -12.92 6.33
C ALA A 210 -19.18 -11.66 5.98
N LEU A 211 -17.86 -11.79 5.95
CA LEU A 211 -16.95 -10.66 5.80
C LEU A 211 -16.66 -10.36 4.33
N THR A 212 -16.11 -11.35 3.62
CA THR A 212 -15.62 -11.18 2.25
C THR A 212 -15.85 -12.45 1.45
N LEU A 213 -16.08 -12.31 0.15
CA LEU A 213 -15.95 -13.36 -0.86
C LEU A 213 -14.71 -13.04 -1.68
N THR A 214 -13.70 -13.91 -1.65
CA THR A 214 -12.55 -13.85 -2.55
C THR A 214 -12.65 -14.93 -3.60
N CYS A 215 -12.23 -14.65 -4.83
CA CYS A 215 -12.25 -15.61 -5.93
C CYS A 215 -10.97 -15.50 -6.76
N SER A 216 -10.40 -16.65 -7.09
CA SER A 216 -9.20 -16.79 -7.92
C SER A 216 -9.32 -18.05 -8.80
N PRO A 217 -8.41 -18.27 -9.77
CA PRO A 217 -8.36 -19.51 -10.53
C PRO A 217 -8.28 -20.79 -9.67
N MET A 218 -7.79 -20.69 -8.44
CA MET A 218 -7.71 -21.81 -7.52
C MET A 218 -9.08 -22.15 -6.92
N ARG A 219 -9.72 -21.19 -6.24
CA ARG A 219 -11.01 -21.36 -5.56
C ARG A 219 -11.67 -20.03 -5.24
N ALA A 220 -12.97 -20.11 -4.96
CA ALA A 220 -13.71 -19.08 -4.26
C ALA A 220 -13.73 -19.38 -2.75
N ARG A 221 -13.63 -18.35 -1.91
CA ARG A 221 -13.57 -18.44 -0.45
C ARG A 221 -14.45 -17.36 0.16
N ILE A 222 -15.26 -17.73 1.14
CA ILE A 222 -16.05 -16.81 1.96
C ILE A 222 -15.54 -16.87 3.39
N SER A 223 -15.03 -15.73 3.88
CA SER A 223 -14.61 -15.58 5.26
C SER A 223 -15.78 -15.19 6.15
N VAL A 224 -15.91 -15.87 7.27
CA VAL A 224 -17.03 -15.71 8.21
C VAL A 224 -16.52 -15.60 9.63
N GLU A 225 -17.02 -14.62 10.36
CA GLU A 225 -16.88 -14.58 11.81
C GLU A 225 -18.14 -15.17 12.47
N ARG A 226 -17.94 -16.04 13.45
CA ARG A 226 -19.00 -16.48 14.36
C ARG A 226 -18.74 -15.95 15.75
N MET A 227 -19.71 -15.25 16.34
CA MET A 227 -19.65 -14.83 17.73
C MET A 227 -19.81 -16.01 18.68
N LEU A 228 -18.87 -16.17 19.62
CA LEU A 228 -18.94 -17.20 20.64
C LEU A 228 -19.91 -16.81 21.77
N PRO A 229 -20.73 -17.75 22.29
CA PRO A 229 -21.57 -17.50 23.45
C PRO A 229 -20.75 -17.09 24.67
N LYS A 230 -21.29 -16.18 25.48
CA LYS A 230 -20.61 -15.64 26.67
C LYS A 230 -20.21 -16.74 27.66
N GLU A 231 -21.01 -17.79 27.77
CA GLU A 231 -20.78 -18.94 28.64
C GLU A 231 -19.58 -19.79 28.21
N VAL A 232 -19.17 -19.72 26.93
CA VAL A 232 -17.94 -20.35 26.43
C VAL A 232 -16.73 -19.50 26.79
N LEU A 233 -16.85 -18.18 26.66
CA LEU A 233 -15.81 -17.21 26.99
C LEU A 233 -15.46 -17.20 28.49
N GLU A 234 -16.44 -17.47 29.36
CA GLU A 234 -16.29 -17.47 30.83
C GLU A 234 -15.72 -18.80 31.40
N ARG A 235 -15.29 -19.77 30.57
CA ARG A 235 -14.69 -21.04 31.05
C ARG A 235 -13.19 -20.92 31.27
N ASP A 236 -12.68 -21.49 32.38
CA ASP A 236 -11.25 -21.55 32.74
C ASP A 236 -10.33 -22.10 31.63
N ASP A 237 -10.85 -22.98 30.76
CA ASP A 237 -10.11 -23.57 29.64
C ASP A 237 -9.91 -22.58 28.47
N PHE A 238 -10.76 -21.55 28.36
CA PHE A 238 -10.65 -20.48 27.37
C PHE A 238 -9.54 -19.48 27.75
N GLU A 239 -9.39 -19.17 29.05
CA GLU A 239 -8.34 -18.26 29.55
C GLU A 239 -6.92 -18.84 29.46
N LYS A 240 -6.79 -20.17 29.35
CA LYS A 240 -5.49 -20.88 29.35
C LYS A 240 -4.94 -21.22 27.96
N GLY A 241 -5.54 -20.69 26.89
CA GLY A 241 -5.11 -20.95 25.52
C GLY A 241 -5.29 -22.41 25.07
N SER A 242 -6.16 -23.18 25.75
CA SER A 242 -6.45 -24.56 25.36
C SER A 242 -7.39 -24.58 24.14
N TRP A 243 -7.00 -25.39 23.15
CA TRP A 243 -7.75 -25.70 21.92
C TRP A 243 -9.24 -26.00 22.19
N LEU A 244 -10.10 -25.01 21.99
CA LEU A 244 -11.52 -25.26 21.78
C LEU A 244 -11.66 -25.78 20.36
N TYR A 245 -12.00 -27.06 20.21
CA TYR A 245 -12.54 -27.61 18.97
C TYR A 245 -13.89 -26.92 18.69
N SER A 246 -13.82 -25.71 18.16
CA SER A 246 -14.98 -24.98 17.66
C SER A 246 -15.46 -25.72 16.41
N THR A 247 -16.51 -26.52 16.53
CA THR A 247 -17.22 -27.07 15.38
C THR A 247 -17.81 -25.92 14.55
N PRO A 248 -18.08 -26.11 13.25
CA PRO A 248 -18.56 -25.04 12.35
C PRO A 248 -19.99 -24.56 12.67
N GLY A 249 -20.54 -24.99 13.80
CA GLY A 249 -21.93 -24.75 14.19
C GLY A 249 -22.88 -25.48 13.25
N ASN A 250 -24.02 -24.85 12.98
CA ASN A 250 -25.02 -25.36 12.04
C ASN A 250 -24.84 -24.82 10.62
N LEU A 251 -23.87 -23.92 10.39
CA LEU A 251 -23.56 -23.36 9.08
C LEU A 251 -22.84 -24.42 8.24
N HIS A 252 -23.34 -24.68 7.04
CA HIS A 252 -22.72 -25.62 6.09
C HIS A 252 -21.92 -24.91 5.01
N GLY A 253 -22.12 -23.61 4.82
CA GLY A 253 -21.44 -22.80 3.82
C GLY A 253 -22.43 -21.91 3.08
N PHE A 254 -22.08 -21.61 1.83
CA PHE A 254 -22.80 -20.63 1.02
C PHE A 254 -22.99 -21.12 -0.41
N ILE A 255 -24.13 -20.75 -0.97
CA ILE A 255 -24.40 -20.83 -2.40
C ILE A 255 -24.18 -19.44 -2.98
N VAL A 256 -23.37 -19.32 -4.03
CA VAL A 256 -23.18 -18.06 -4.75
C VAL A 256 -23.74 -18.21 -6.14
N THR A 257 -24.59 -17.28 -6.57
CA THR A 257 -25.15 -17.23 -7.94
C THR A 257 -25.00 -15.86 -8.56
N ASP A 258 -24.87 -15.77 -9.88
CA ASP A 258 -24.91 -14.48 -10.61
C ASP A 258 -26.26 -14.22 -11.30
N GLU A 259 -26.35 -13.08 -12.00
CA GLU A 259 -27.53 -12.70 -12.79
C GLU A 259 -27.83 -13.62 -13.98
N ASN A 260 -26.85 -14.41 -14.43
CA ASN A 260 -26.96 -15.32 -15.56
C ASN A 260 -27.34 -16.76 -15.14
N GLY A 261 -27.49 -16.99 -13.83
CA GLY A 261 -27.80 -18.30 -13.25
C GLY A 261 -26.59 -19.22 -13.13
N ASN A 262 -25.37 -18.71 -13.26
CA ASN A 262 -24.17 -19.42 -12.86
C ASN A 262 -24.17 -19.62 -11.34
N ARG A 263 -23.57 -20.71 -10.85
CA ARG A 263 -23.63 -21.09 -9.44
C ARG A 263 -22.33 -21.74 -9.00
N ILE A 264 -21.91 -21.44 -7.77
CA ILE A 264 -20.94 -22.23 -7.02
C ILE A 264 -21.45 -22.58 -5.61
N GLU A 265 -20.77 -23.53 -4.99
CA GLU A 265 -20.96 -23.94 -3.61
C GLU A 265 -19.65 -23.80 -2.85
N ALA A 266 -19.61 -22.90 -1.86
CA ALA A 266 -18.50 -22.74 -0.92
C ALA A 266 -18.89 -23.43 0.38
N ALA A 267 -18.55 -24.71 0.52
CA ALA A 267 -19.05 -25.59 1.59
C ALA A 267 -17.95 -26.29 2.39
N TYR A 268 -16.69 -26.17 1.98
CA TYR A 268 -15.57 -26.83 2.68
C TYR A 268 -14.99 -25.87 3.72
N PRO A 269 -15.13 -26.16 5.03
CA PRO A 269 -14.61 -25.28 6.06
C PRO A 269 -13.10 -25.46 6.22
N GLU A 270 -12.37 -24.36 6.26
CA GLU A 270 -11.00 -24.22 6.73
C GLU A 270 -11.01 -23.32 7.96
N TYR A 271 -10.41 -23.79 9.06
CA TYR A 271 -10.33 -23.01 10.30
C TYR A 271 -9.03 -22.23 10.31
N ASP A 272 -9.11 -20.96 10.68
CA ASP A 272 -7.93 -20.26 11.13
C ASP A 272 -7.70 -20.58 12.61
N TYR A 273 -6.74 -21.47 12.87
CA TYR A 273 -6.39 -21.90 14.22
C TYR A 273 -5.52 -20.88 14.96
N LEU A 274 -5.21 -19.72 14.35
CA LEU A 274 -4.14 -18.84 14.77
C LEU A 274 -4.67 -17.60 15.48
N SER A 275 -5.08 -17.79 16.73
CA SER A 275 -5.17 -16.69 17.68
C SER A 275 -4.53 -17.09 18.99
N GLU A 276 -3.36 -16.51 19.28
CA GLU A 276 -2.71 -16.63 20.60
C GLU A 276 -3.52 -15.98 21.71
N GLN A 277 -4.54 -15.18 21.36
CA GLN A 277 -5.44 -14.55 22.31
C GLN A 277 -6.86 -15.12 22.22
N PRO A 278 -7.54 -15.31 23.36
CA PRO A 278 -8.96 -15.62 23.36
C PRO A 278 -9.75 -14.51 22.63
N LYS A 279 -10.19 -14.77 21.40
CA LYS A 279 -11.09 -13.89 20.65
C LYS A 279 -12.54 -14.23 20.97
N PRO A 280 -13.44 -13.24 21.11
CA PRO A 280 -14.87 -13.48 21.26
C PRO A 280 -15.54 -14.03 19.98
N VAL A 281 -14.77 -14.19 18.91
CA VAL A 281 -15.20 -14.65 17.59
C VAL A 281 -14.31 -15.81 17.11
N VAL A 282 -14.89 -16.68 16.28
CA VAL A 282 -14.17 -17.70 15.52
C VAL A 282 -14.24 -17.32 14.04
N GLU A 283 -13.09 -17.24 13.40
CA GLU A 283 -12.97 -17.02 11.96
C GLU A 283 -12.95 -18.38 11.23
N ILE A 284 -13.84 -18.52 10.24
CA ILE A 284 -14.03 -19.73 9.45
C ILE A 284 -14.07 -19.33 7.98
N ASP A 285 -13.24 -19.96 7.17
CA ASP A 285 -13.27 -19.82 5.73
C ASP A 285 -14.04 -20.98 5.10
N TYR A 286 -15.04 -20.69 4.27
CA TYR A 286 -15.71 -21.69 3.45
C TYR A 286 -15.23 -21.56 2.01
N PHE A 287 -14.69 -22.62 1.43
CA PHE A 287 -14.18 -22.58 0.06
C PHE A 287 -14.90 -23.55 -0.88
N SER A 288 -14.84 -23.24 -2.17
CA SER A 288 -15.34 -24.06 -3.26
C SER A 288 -14.32 -25.12 -3.68
N THR A 289 -14.78 -26.20 -4.32
CA THR A 289 -13.87 -27.10 -5.05
C THR A 289 -13.34 -26.41 -6.32
N ALA A 290 -12.24 -26.93 -6.88
CA ALA A 290 -11.70 -26.41 -8.12
C ALA A 290 -12.65 -26.60 -9.31
N GLU A 291 -13.31 -27.77 -9.41
CA GLU A 291 -14.32 -28.05 -10.46
C GLU A 291 -15.51 -27.07 -10.44
N ASN A 292 -15.78 -26.45 -9.29
CA ASN A 292 -16.92 -25.56 -9.06
C ASN A 292 -16.45 -24.23 -8.45
N ASN A 293 -15.33 -23.66 -8.92
CA ASN A 293 -14.75 -22.44 -8.33
C ASN A 293 -15.40 -21.13 -8.82
N GLY A 294 -16.04 -21.16 -9.98
CA GLY A 294 -16.76 -20.02 -10.56
C GLY A 294 -15.88 -18.86 -11.05
N TRP A 295 -14.55 -18.97 -11.03
CA TRP A 295 -13.65 -17.86 -11.40
C TRP A 295 -13.94 -17.26 -12.77
N ALA A 296 -14.24 -18.12 -13.76
CA ALA A 296 -14.47 -17.72 -15.14
C ALA A 296 -15.61 -16.69 -15.30
N TRP A 297 -16.61 -16.72 -14.42
CA TRP A 297 -17.76 -15.83 -14.47
C TRP A 297 -17.82 -14.86 -13.28
N LEU A 298 -17.36 -15.24 -12.08
CA LEU A 298 -17.34 -14.35 -10.91
C LEU A 298 -16.50 -13.09 -11.15
N LYS A 299 -15.43 -13.19 -11.94
CA LYS A 299 -14.58 -12.05 -12.31
C LYS A 299 -15.28 -11.01 -13.19
N GLU A 300 -16.40 -11.38 -13.83
CA GLU A 300 -17.17 -10.53 -14.77
C GLU A 300 -18.61 -10.29 -14.28
N ALA A 301 -19.06 -10.95 -13.22
CA ALA A 301 -20.40 -10.83 -12.68
C ALA A 301 -20.69 -9.38 -12.30
N LYS A 302 -21.94 -8.93 -12.52
CA LYS A 302 -22.38 -7.59 -12.12
C LYS A 302 -23.12 -7.58 -10.80
N GLU A 303 -23.87 -8.63 -10.55
CA GLU A 303 -24.60 -8.85 -9.30
C GLU A 303 -24.46 -10.31 -8.91
N ILE A 304 -24.10 -10.55 -7.66
CA ILE A 304 -24.09 -11.89 -7.09
C ILE A 304 -25.04 -11.95 -5.90
N THR A 305 -25.65 -13.11 -5.75
CA THR A 305 -26.44 -13.48 -4.58
C THR A 305 -25.64 -14.50 -3.79
N VAL A 306 -25.31 -14.18 -2.54
CA VAL A 306 -24.63 -15.08 -1.59
C VAL A 306 -25.66 -15.56 -0.56
N THR A 307 -26.00 -16.85 -0.59
CA THR A 307 -27.02 -17.44 0.28
C THR A 307 -26.37 -18.33 1.33
N PRO A 308 -26.40 -17.97 2.62
CA PRO A 308 -25.95 -18.85 3.70
C PRO A 308 -26.87 -20.06 3.81
N VAL A 309 -26.30 -21.24 4.07
CA VAL A 309 -27.05 -22.50 4.17
C VAL A 309 -26.76 -23.20 5.47
N MET A 310 -27.81 -23.63 6.18
CA MET A 310 -27.66 -24.23 7.49
C MET A 310 -28.51 -25.46 7.74
N THR A 311 -28.05 -26.30 8.68
CA THR A 311 -28.89 -27.32 9.30
C THR A 311 -29.89 -26.68 10.27
N SER A 312 -31.09 -27.26 10.31
CA SER A 312 -32.11 -26.97 11.32
C SER A 312 -32.53 -28.27 12.02
N LEU A 313 -33.27 -28.17 13.13
CA LEU A 313 -33.84 -29.34 13.83
C LEU A 313 -34.72 -30.24 12.94
N ALA A 314 -35.20 -29.74 11.81
CA ALA A 314 -35.96 -30.51 10.83
C ALA A 314 -35.08 -31.49 10.00
N GLY A 315 -33.75 -31.39 10.10
CA GLY A 315 -32.82 -32.12 9.26
C GLY A 315 -32.80 -31.60 7.81
N PRO A 316 -32.29 -32.39 6.85
CA PRO A 316 -32.33 -32.04 5.43
C PRO A 316 -33.77 -31.87 4.95
N GLN A 317 -34.06 -30.74 4.31
CA GLN A 317 -35.39 -30.37 3.80
C GLN A 317 -35.62 -30.90 2.38
N ASN A 318 -34.56 -31.13 1.61
CA ASN A 318 -34.64 -31.71 0.27
C ASN A 318 -33.70 -32.93 0.15
N MET A 319 -34.27 -34.13 0.22
CA MET A 319 -33.49 -35.38 0.17
C MET A 319 -33.02 -35.76 -1.24
N GLU A 320 -33.59 -35.14 -2.27
CA GLU A 320 -33.24 -35.39 -3.68
C GLU A 320 -32.19 -34.42 -4.23
N ALA A 321 -31.91 -33.32 -3.51
CA ALA A 321 -30.83 -32.39 -3.85
C ALA A 321 -29.44 -32.96 -3.48
N ASP A 322 -28.41 -32.47 -4.15
CA ASP A 322 -27.01 -32.78 -3.86
C ASP A 322 -26.36 -31.67 -3.00
N GLY A 323 -25.22 -31.96 -2.38
CA GLY A 323 -24.45 -30.97 -1.62
C GLY A 323 -25.22 -30.30 -0.48
N ILE A 324 -24.95 -29.01 -0.26
CA ILE A 324 -25.63 -28.23 0.80
C ILE A 324 -27.07 -27.82 0.45
N ASP A 325 -27.51 -27.92 -0.81
CA ASP A 325 -28.90 -27.58 -1.25
C ASP A 325 -29.99 -28.39 -0.51
N ARG A 326 -29.58 -29.47 0.15
CA ARG A 326 -30.44 -30.32 0.96
C ARG A 326 -30.89 -29.65 2.26
N TYR A 327 -30.21 -28.59 2.69
CA TYR A 327 -30.40 -27.93 3.97
C TYR A 327 -31.20 -26.63 3.83
N LEU A 328 -31.39 -25.90 4.94
CA LEU A 328 -32.19 -24.67 4.97
C LEU A 328 -31.37 -23.49 4.42
N PRO A 329 -31.74 -22.90 3.26
CA PRO A 329 -31.20 -21.61 2.86
C PRO A 329 -31.73 -20.50 3.77
N LEU A 330 -30.86 -19.59 4.18
CA LEU A 330 -31.22 -18.36 4.89
C LEU A 330 -31.50 -17.21 3.91
N GLU A 331 -31.75 -16.02 4.45
CA GLU A 331 -31.95 -14.82 3.65
C GLU A 331 -30.72 -14.55 2.77
N PRO A 332 -30.90 -14.42 1.43
CA PRO A 332 -29.78 -14.17 0.54
C PRO A 332 -29.22 -12.75 0.68
N ILE A 333 -27.91 -12.64 0.59
CA ILE A 333 -27.15 -11.39 0.57
C ILE A 333 -27.00 -10.99 -0.90
N GLN A 334 -27.54 -9.83 -1.27
CA GLN A 334 -27.35 -9.28 -2.61
C GLN A 334 -26.13 -8.36 -2.63
N VAL A 335 -25.20 -8.65 -3.54
CA VAL A 335 -23.92 -7.97 -3.65
C VAL A 335 -23.76 -7.50 -5.09
N LYS A 336 -23.57 -6.19 -5.27
CA LYS A 336 -23.21 -5.65 -6.59
C LYS A 336 -21.70 -5.77 -6.76
N THR A 337 -21.26 -6.48 -7.78
CA THR A 337 -19.86 -6.91 -7.98
C THR A 337 -19.14 -6.08 -9.03
N ALA A 338 -19.89 -5.40 -9.90
CA ALA A 338 -19.41 -4.24 -10.62
C ALA A 338 -19.96 -3.00 -9.93
N SER A 339 -19.09 -2.11 -9.46
CA SER A 339 -19.46 -0.70 -9.44
C SER A 339 -19.63 -0.31 -10.91
N GLU A 340 -20.83 -0.48 -11.49
CA GLU A 340 -21.16 0.31 -12.67
C GLU A 340 -20.84 1.76 -12.28
N PRO A 341 -20.07 2.50 -13.09
CA PRO A 341 -19.74 3.88 -12.78
C PRO A 341 -21.02 4.59 -12.39
N THR A 342 -21.06 5.08 -11.16
CA THR A 342 -22.14 5.92 -10.67
C THR A 342 -22.29 7.12 -11.62
N GLU A 343 -23.45 7.76 -11.62
CA GLU A 343 -23.68 8.95 -12.45
C GLU A 343 -22.61 10.04 -12.17
N ILE A 344 -22.15 10.16 -10.92
CA ILE A 344 -21.06 11.07 -10.55
C ILE A 344 -19.71 10.62 -11.11
N GLU A 345 -19.38 9.33 -11.10
CA GLU A 345 -18.13 8.83 -11.69
C GLU A 345 -18.10 9.07 -13.20
N THR A 346 -19.21 8.77 -13.88
CA THR A 346 -19.35 9.01 -15.33
C THR A 346 -19.24 10.50 -15.64
N PHE A 347 -19.90 11.36 -14.84
CA PHE A 347 -19.80 12.81 -15.00
C PHE A 347 -18.36 13.30 -14.79
N MET A 348 -17.73 12.89 -13.69
CA MET A 348 -16.41 13.36 -13.31
C MET A 348 -15.33 12.90 -14.28
N GLU A 349 -15.46 11.71 -14.89
CA GLU A 349 -14.52 11.18 -15.89
C GLU A 349 -14.33 12.12 -17.09
N ASP A 350 -15.43 12.71 -17.58
CA ASP A 350 -15.41 13.66 -18.71
C ASP A 350 -15.36 15.14 -18.28
N PHE A 351 -15.49 15.42 -16.97
CA PHE A 351 -15.52 16.78 -16.44
C PHE A 351 -14.11 17.34 -16.19
N GLU A 352 -13.67 18.24 -17.06
CA GLU A 352 -12.40 18.99 -16.95
C GLU A 352 -12.65 20.50 -16.79
N PRO A 353 -12.92 21.00 -15.57
CA PRO A 353 -13.14 22.41 -15.33
C PRO A 353 -11.83 23.23 -15.29
N ASP A 354 -11.94 24.51 -15.62
CA ASP A 354 -10.88 25.50 -15.39
C ASP A 354 -11.01 26.08 -13.97
N TYR A 355 -9.96 25.99 -13.15
CA TYR A 355 -9.92 26.57 -11.81
C TYR A 355 -8.49 26.88 -11.35
N THR A 356 -8.37 27.73 -10.32
CA THR A 356 -7.11 28.18 -9.76
C THR A 356 -7.08 27.89 -8.25
N LEU A 357 -6.14 27.05 -7.81
CA LEU A 357 -5.81 26.82 -6.41
C LEU A 357 -4.81 27.89 -5.96
N TYR A 358 -5.26 28.83 -5.14
CA TYR A 358 -4.41 29.93 -4.67
C TYR A 358 -3.19 29.42 -3.89
N GLY A 359 -1.99 29.75 -4.35
CA GLY A 359 -0.73 29.23 -3.80
C GLY A 359 -0.36 27.80 -4.23
N GLY A 360 -1.16 27.16 -5.08
CA GLY A 360 -0.95 25.79 -5.57
C GLY A 360 -0.69 25.72 -7.08
N LEU A 361 -1.76 25.62 -7.88
CA LEU A 361 -1.73 25.46 -9.34
C LEU A 361 -2.89 26.18 -10.02
N ASP A 362 -2.75 26.47 -11.32
CA ASP A 362 -3.84 26.94 -12.20
C ASP A 362 -4.02 25.92 -13.32
N THR A 363 -5.21 25.36 -13.50
CA THR A 363 -5.41 24.25 -14.46
C THR A 363 -5.23 24.64 -15.92
N ARG A 364 -5.21 25.94 -16.23
CA ARG A 364 -4.96 26.47 -17.59
C ARG A 364 -3.47 26.61 -17.89
N ASN A 365 -2.61 26.43 -16.89
CA ASN A 365 -1.17 26.56 -17.06
C ASN A 365 -0.61 25.37 -17.86
N ALA A 366 0.23 25.66 -18.87
CA ALA A 366 0.75 24.65 -19.79
C ALA A 366 1.64 23.58 -19.13
N TYR A 367 2.20 23.85 -17.94
CA TYR A 367 3.05 22.90 -17.21
C TYR A 367 2.25 22.01 -16.24
N VAL A 368 0.93 22.23 -16.15
CA VAL A 368 0.03 21.39 -15.35
C VAL A 368 -0.38 20.18 -16.17
N LYS A 369 -0.05 18.98 -15.65
CA LYS A 369 -0.30 17.71 -16.32
C LYS A 369 -1.57 17.04 -15.77
N PRO A 370 -2.35 16.33 -16.61
CA PRO A 370 -3.46 15.53 -16.12
C PRO A 370 -2.97 14.30 -15.36
N VAL A 371 -3.67 13.97 -14.27
CA VAL A 371 -3.51 12.70 -13.53
C VAL A 371 -4.74 11.82 -13.74
N ARG A 372 -5.93 12.37 -13.47
CA ARG A 372 -7.25 11.76 -13.73
C ARG A 372 -7.42 10.35 -13.15
N LEU A 373 -6.93 10.14 -11.93
CA LEU A 373 -7.12 8.88 -11.20
C LEU A 373 -8.26 9.04 -10.20
N MET A 374 -9.25 8.14 -10.24
CA MET A 374 -10.49 8.26 -9.49
C MET A 374 -10.78 7.02 -8.65
N GLN A 375 -11.30 7.23 -7.45
CA GLN A 375 -11.83 6.20 -6.55
C GLN A 375 -13.08 6.70 -5.85
N THR A 376 -13.99 5.80 -5.51
CA THR A 376 -15.24 6.13 -4.80
C THR A 376 -15.31 5.34 -3.49
N THR A 377 -15.59 6.04 -2.39
CA THR A 377 -15.72 5.42 -1.07
C THR A 377 -17.05 4.67 -0.98
N LYS A 378 -17.17 3.74 -0.03
CA LYS A 378 -18.40 2.99 0.23
C LYS A 378 -19.60 3.89 0.54
N ASN A 379 -19.34 5.09 1.08
CA ASN A 379 -20.37 6.07 1.40
C ASN A 379 -20.81 6.90 0.18
N GLY A 380 -20.19 6.69 -0.99
CA GLY A 380 -20.54 7.34 -2.25
C GLY A 380 -19.85 8.68 -2.48
N LEU A 381 -18.73 8.94 -1.80
CA LEU A 381 -17.86 10.08 -2.09
C LEU A 381 -16.87 9.67 -3.19
N THR A 382 -16.97 10.31 -4.36
CA THR A 382 -16.02 10.12 -5.46
C THR A 382 -14.89 11.14 -5.32
N VAL A 383 -13.65 10.67 -5.37
CA VAL A 383 -12.44 11.47 -5.27
C VAL A 383 -11.57 11.21 -6.49
N MET A 384 -11.15 12.28 -7.17
CA MET A 384 -10.28 12.22 -8.33
C MET A 384 -9.05 13.10 -8.11
N LEU A 385 -7.86 12.51 -8.24
CA LEU A 385 -6.64 13.29 -8.48
C LEU A 385 -6.72 13.82 -9.90
N ASP A 386 -6.94 15.12 -10.06
CA ASP A 386 -7.28 15.71 -11.35
C ASP A 386 -6.03 16.13 -12.13
N LYS A 387 -5.25 17.07 -11.57
CA LYS A 387 -4.05 17.61 -12.20
C LYS A 387 -2.87 17.65 -11.23
N VAL A 388 -1.66 17.70 -11.79
CA VAL A 388 -0.40 17.84 -11.04
C VAL A 388 0.48 18.94 -11.60
N LEU A 389 1.10 19.72 -10.72
CA LEU A 389 2.15 20.68 -11.01
C LEU A 389 3.41 20.33 -10.23
N VAL A 390 4.51 20.11 -10.94
CA VAL A 390 5.83 19.90 -10.35
C VAL A 390 6.66 21.18 -10.53
N THR A 391 7.08 21.76 -9.42
CA THR A 391 7.97 22.92 -9.30
C THR A 391 9.30 22.50 -8.67
N GLU A 392 10.34 23.34 -8.72
CA GLU A 392 11.70 23.05 -8.25
C GLU A 392 11.73 22.57 -6.79
N ASP A 393 10.89 23.12 -5.92
CA ASP A 393 10.86 22.76 -4.50
C ASP A 393 9.62 21.98 -4.04
N ASN A 394 8.62 21.72 -4.92
CA ASN A 394 7.32 21.21 -4.50
C ASN A 394 6.52 20.50 -5.61
N ILE A 395 5.73 19.49 -5.23
CA ILE A 395 4.67 18.88 -6.04
C ILE A 395 3.30 19.27 -5.48
N TYR A 396 2.43 19.81 -6.33
CA TYR A 396 1.04 20.12 -6.00
C TYR A 396 0.09 19.29 -6.85
N ILE A 397 -0.93 18.72 -6.24
CA ILE A 397 -1.92 17.87 -6.87
C ILE A 397 -3.30 18.45 -6.55
N SER A 398 -4.09 18.72 -7.58
CA SER A 398 -5.50 19.10 -7.40
C SER A 398 -6.36 17.87 -7.24
N VAL A 399 -7.36 17.98 -6.38
CA VAL A 399 -8.30 16.90 -6.07
C VAL A 399 -9.71 17.40 -6.32
N LEU A 400 -10.43 16.72 -7.20
CA LEU A 400 -11.88 16.92 -7.38
C LEU A 400 -12.62 15.93 -6.50
N MET A 401 -13.67 16.39 -5.84
CA MET A 401 -14.52 15.58 -4.97
C MET A 401 -15.97 15.76 -5.37
N GLY A 402 -16.66 14.65 -5.63
CA GLY A 402 -18.04 14.63 -6.10
C GLY A 402 -18.94 13.79 -5.20
N ILE A 403 -20.18 14.23 -5.03
CA ILE A 403 -21.21 13.47 -4.30
C ILE A 403 -22.35 13.17 -5.26
N ALA A 404 -22.68 11.88 -5.42
CA ALA A 404 -23.84 11.46 -6.21
C ALA A 404 -25.16 11.97 -5.58
N GLU A 405 -26.10 12.44 -6.41
CA GLU A 405 -27.45 12.74 -5.95
C GLU A 405 -28.06 11.52 -5.26
N LYS A 406 -28.40 11.64 -3.98
CA LYS A 406 -29.24 10.65 -3.30
C LYS A 406 -30.70 11.09 -3.34
N ASN A 407 -31.43 10.59 -4.33
CA ASN A 407 -32.89 10.43 -4.31
C ASN A 407 -33.73 11.71 -4.14
N GLY A 408 -33.66 12.66 -5.07
CA GLY A 408 -34.71 13.66 -5.28
C GLY A 408 -35.03 14.55 -4.07
N LYS A 409 -34.08 14.75 -3.16
CA LYS A 409 -34.13 15.77 -2.10
C LYS A 409 -33.04 16.79 -2.38
N ASN A 410 -33.41 18.07 -2.40
CA ASN A 410 -32.49 19.19 -2.52
C ASN A 410 -31.26 18.96 -1.62
N LEU A 411 -30.10 18.72 -2.23
CA LEU A 411 -28.84 18.58 -1.52
C LEU A 411 -28.55 19.91 -0.82
N VAL A 412 -28.34 19.90 0.50
CA VAL A 412 -27.90 21.12 1.20
C VAL A 412 -26.41 21.24 0.93
N VAL A 413 -26.02 22.27 0.17
CA VAL A 413 -24.62 22.54 -0.15
C VAL A 413 -23.83 22.71 1.16
N PRO A 414 -22.74 21.95 1.38
CA PRO A 414 -21.90 22.11 2.57
C PRO A 414 -21.24 23.49 2.61
N SER A 415 -20.94 23.98 3.81
CA SER A 415 -20.17 25.22 4.01
C SER A 415 -18.67 25.00 3.84
N ASP A 416 -18.20 23.76 4.06
CA ASP A 416 -16.78 23.42 4.03
C ASP A 416 -16.55 22.00 3.51
N PHE A 417 -15.44 21.81 2.79
CA PHE A 417 -15.04 20.52 2.22
C PHE A 417 -13.51 20.46 2.18
N GLN A 418 -12.89 19.55 2.93
CA GLN A 418 -11.44 19.57 3.16
C GLN A 418 -10.81 18.18 3.18
N ILE A 419 -9.60 18.08 2.62
CA ILE A 419 -8.71 16.94 2.85
C ILE A 419 -7.92 17.19 4.14
N ASN A 420 -8.42 16.66 5.25
CA ASN A 420 -7.85 16.86 6.60
C ASN A 420 -6.82 15.81 7.03
N GLY A 421 -6.36 14.98 6.09
CA GLY A 421 -5.23 14.08 6.29
C GLY A 421 -4.80 13.43 4.99
N TYR A 422 -3.55 13.63 4.61
CA TYR A 422 -2.96 12.97 3.46
C TYR A 422 -1.46 12.73 3.65
N ASP A 423 -0.92 11.79 2.88
CA ASP A 423 0.50 11.53 2.72
C ASP A 423 0.83 11.41 1.23
N ILE A 424 2.02 11.85 0.84
CA ILE A 424 2.48 11.83 -0.56
C ILE A 424 3.92 11.31 -0.56
N ASP A 425 4.17 10.08 -0.96
CA ASP A 425 5.54 9.60 -1.13
C ASP A 425 6.01 9.88 -2.56
N VAL A 426 7.21 10.46 -2.69
CA VAL A 426 7.82 10.78 -3.99
C VAL A 426 9.21 10.16 -4.06
N SER A 427 9.48 9.43 -5.13
CA SER A 427 10.76 8.72 -5.32
C SER A 427 11.30 8.87 -6.74
N PRO A 428 12.62 8.78 -6.96
CA PRO A 428 13.68 8.57 -5.96
C PRO A 428 14.13 9.85 -5.25
N VAL A 429 14.51 9.73 -3.98
CA VAL A 429 15.21 10.79 -3.23
C VAL A 429 16.72 10.62 -3.43
N VAL A 430 17.39 11.68 -3.90
CA VAL A 430 18.84 11.70 -4.15
C VAL A 430 19.54 12.64 -3.15
N PRO A 431 20.77 12.33 -2.72
CA PRO A 431 21.51 13.18 -1.80
C PRO A 431 21.90 14.52 -2.45
N TYR A 432 22.03 15.57 -1.66
CA TYR A 432 22.56 16.85 -2.15
C TYR A 432 24.02 16.73 -2.61
N PRO A 433 24.44 17.51 -3.62
CA PRO A 433 25.86 17.70 -3.92
C PRO A 433 26.62 18.24 -2.69
N PRO A 434 27.92 17.94 -2.53
CA PRO A 434 28.75 18.56 -1.50
C PRO A 434 28.69 20.10 -1.60
N ASP A 435 28.59 20.79 -0.46
CA ASP A 435 28.62 22.26 -0.32
C ASP A 435 27.38 23.05 -0.82
N TYR A 436 26.17 22.45 -0.84
CA TYR A 436 24.98 23.08 -1.43
C TYR A 436 24.29 24.17 -0.58
N PHE A 437 23.92 23.90 0.68
CA PHE A 437 23.41 24.88 1.67
C PHE A 437 23.32 24.27 3.08
N GLU A 438 23.17 25.08 4.13
CA GLU A 438 22.94 24.60 5.51
C GLU A 438 21.46 24.21 5.74
N ILE A 439 21.26 22.99 6.24
CA ILE A 439 19.95 22.35 6.45
C ILE A 439 19.37 22.71 7.83
N LYS A 440 18.09 23.10 7.90
CA LYS A 440 17.33 23.33 9.14
C LYS A 440 16.18 22.31 9.29
N LEU A 441 15.64 22.10 10.50
CA LEU A 441 14.57 21.12 10.81
C LEU A 441 13.24 21.83 11.16
N GLY A 442 12.14 21.38 10.54
CA GLY A 442 10.76 21.73 10.93
C GLY A 442 9.80 21.91 9.75
N GLY A 443 8.53 21.49 9.89
CA GLY A 443 7.48 21.70 8.89
C GLY A 443 6.08 21.60 9.52
N GLY A 444 5.18 22.49 9.11
CA GLY A 444 3.77 22.50 9.51
C GLY A 444 2.92 23.01 8.35
N GLY A 445 1.77 22.36 8.11
CA GLY A 445 0.75 22.77 7.15
C GLY A 445 -0.45 23.38 7.86
N GLY A 446 -1.06 24.38 7.24
CA GLY A 446 -2.35 24.94 7.67
C GLY A 446 -3.20 25.23 6.43
N GLY A 447 -4.41 24.68 6.40
CA GLY A 447 -5.49 25.06 5.49
C GLY A 447 -6.60 25.73 6.31
N GLY A 448 -7.20 26.79 5.76
CA GLY A 448 -8.34 27.49 6.35
C GLY A 448 -9.65 27.17 5.60
N PRO A 449 -10.82 27.43 6.21
CA PRO A 449 -12.11 26.91 5.76
C PRO A 449 -12.69 27.65 4.55
N TYR A 450 -12.76 26.98 3.39
CA TYR A 450 -13.51 27.43 2.21
C TYR A 450 -13.92 26.25 1.33
N ILE A 451 -15.20 26.17 0.97
CA ILE A 451 -15.67 25.29 -0.11
C ILE A 451 -15.41 25.93 -1.48
N ASN A 452 -14.74 25.21 -2.38
CA ASN A 452 -14.53 25.67 -3.76
C ASN A 452 -15.37 24.84 -4.75
N VAL A 453 -16.57 25.32 -5.08
CA VAL A 453 -17.51 24.65 -5.98
C VAL A 453 -17.13 24.91 -7.45
N VAL A 454 -17.01 23.86 -8.25
CA VAL A 454 -16.82 23.92 -9.71
C VAL A 454 -18.04 23.42 -10.50
N HIS A 455 -18.94 22.68 -9.84
CA HIS A 455 -20.22 22.29 -10.41
C HIS A 455 -21.27 22.14 -9.31
N GLU A 456 -22.51 22.61 -9.54
CA GLU A 456 -23.56 22.61 -8.52
C GLU A 456 -24.44 21.35 -8.53
N ASP A 457 -24.64 20.71 -9.69
CA ASP A 457 -25.49 19.53 -9.83
C ASP A 457 -25.10 18.64 -11.04
N PRO A 458 -24.35 17.54 -10.84
CA PRO A 458 -23.95 17.01 -9.53
C PRO A 458 -22.94 17.93 -8.84
N LEU A 459 -22.95 17.95 -7.50
CA LEU A 459 -22.02 18.78 -6.73
C LEU A 459 -20.60 18.27 -6.91
N VAL A 460 -19.74 19.11 -7.48
CA VAL A 460 -18.29 18.86 -7.57
C VAL A 460 -17.55 20.05 -7.00
N VAL A 461 -16.64 19.75 -6.07
CA VAL A 461 -15.76 20.72 -5.42
C VAL A 461 -14.30 20.38 -5.70
N TYR A 462 -13.40 21.32 -5.44
CA TYR A 462 -11.96 21.08 -5.53
C TYR A 462 -11.21 21.49 -4.26
N ASP A 463 -10.13 20.77 -4.01
CA ASP A 463 -9.11 21.06 -3.00
C ASP A 463 -7.71 20.77 -3.57
N GLY A 464 -6.66 21.10 -2.84
CA GLY A 464 -5.27 20.90 -3.24
C GLY A 464 -4.44 20.27 -2.15
N ILE A 465 -3.65 19.26 -2.51
CA ILE A 465 -2.64 18.64 -1.65
C ILE A 465 -1.26 18.89 -2.25
N GLY A 466 -0.22 18.90 -1.41
CA GLY A 466 1.14 19.06 -1.93
C GLY A 466 2.22 18.66 -0.96
N ARG A 467 3.44 18.50 -1.48
CA ARG A 467 4.61 18.12 -0.69
C ARG A 467 5.86 18.79 -1.23
N ASN A 468 6.74 19.19 -0.31
CA ASN A 468 8.06 19.68 -0.68
C ASN A 468 8.90 18.55 -1.28
N LEU A 469 9.66 18.86 -2.32
CA LEU A 469 10.59 17.95 -3.01
C LEU A 469 12.03 18.10 -2.51
N MET A 470 12.29 19.11 -1.68
CA MET A 470 13.56 19.31 -1.00
C MET A 470 13.42 18.90 0.48
N TYR A 471 14.22 17.91 0.90
CA TYR A 471 14.26 17.37 2.26
C TYR A 471 15.54 17.78 2.97
N SER A 472 15.65 17.41 4.24
CA SER A 472 16.88 17.62 5.02
C SER A 472 18.04 16.72 4.59
N ASP A 473 17.76 15.53 4.06
CA ASP A 473 18.74 14.48 3.75
C ASP A 473 18.87 14.20 2.24
N GLY A 474 18.09 14.90 1.42
CA GLY A 474 18.13 14.78 -0.02
C GLY A 474 17.06 15.63 -0.70
N TYR A 475 16.88 15.41 -1.99
CA TYR A 475 15.84 16.04 -2.79
C TYR A 475 15.34 15.08 -3.87
N VAL A 476 14.18 15.35 -4.45
CA VAL A 476 13.72 14.71 -5.68
C VAL A 476 14.13 15.58 -6.84
N SER A 477 14.85 15.00 -7.81
CA SER A 477 15.21 15.72 -9.03
C SER A 477 13.97 15.97 -9.88
N VAL A 478 13.58 17.23 -10.06
CA VAL A 478 12.45 17.61 -10.92
C VAL A 478 12.73 17.41 -12.40
N LYS A 479 13.99 17.20 -12.78
CA LYS A 479 14.44 16.98 -14.16
C LYS A 479 14.28 15.53 -14.61
N ASP A 480 14.16 14.62 -13.65
CA ASP A 480 14.07 13.19 -13.88
C ASP A 480 12.63 12.71 -13.62
N PRO A 481 12.20 11.59 -14.23
CA PRO A 481 10.94 10.96 -13.89
C PRO A 481 10.86 10.61 -12.40
N MET A 482 9.70 10.84 -11.79
CA MET A 482 9.41 10.52 -10.40
C MET A 482 8.14 9.68 -10.29
N HIS A 483 8.15 8.76 -9.34
CA HIS A 483 7.00 7.96 -8.95
C HIS A 483 6.35 8.59 -7.72
N VAL A 484 5.03 8.79 -7.78
CA VAL A 484 4.25 9.48 -6.75
C VAL A 484 3.17 8.54 -6.22
N LYS A 485 3.15 8.34 -4.90
CA LYS A 485 2.13 7.61 -4.18
C LYS A 485 1.38 8.55 -3.25
N VAL A 486 0.10 8.75 -3.50
CA VAL A 486 -0.79 9.61 -2.69
C VAL A 486 -1.68 8.73 -1.83
N ARG A 487 -1.78 9.05 -0.54
CA ARG A 487 -2.71 8.42 0.39
C ARG A 487 -3.57 9.52 1.01
N ILE A 488 -4.85 9.55 0.65
CA ILE A 488 -5.84 10.40 1.33
C ILE A 488 -6.40 9.58 2.49
N LEU A 489 -6.17 10.05 3.71
CA LEU A 489 -6.52 9.36 4.96
C LEU A 489 -7.83 9.86 5.56
N ARG A 490 -8.18 11.11 5.28
CA ARG A 490 -9.36 11.75 5.86
C ARG A 490 -9.88 12.85 4.96
N VAL A 491 -11.17 12.79 4.65
CA VAL A 491 -11.93 13.87 4.02
C VAL A 491 -13.02 14.33 5.00
N GLU A 492 -13.20 15.63 5.14
CA GLU A 492 -14.18 16.24 6.03
C GLU A 492 -15.12 17.16 5.26
N VAL A 493 -16.42 17.05 5.55
CA VAL A 493 -17.49 17.84 4.92
C VAL A 493 -18.32 18.46 6.04
N CYS A 494 -18.45 19.78 6.09
CA CYS A 494 -19.17 20.48 7.16
C CYS A 494 -20.33 21.34 6.66
N TRP A 495 -21.32 21.51 7.52
CA TRP A 495 -22.45 22.43 7.35
C TRP A 495 -22.50 23.39 8.54
N ASP A 496 -22.49 24.69 8.24
CA ASP A 496 -22.63 25.74 9.22
C ASP A 496 -24.11 25.85 9.62
N GLU A 497 -24.40 25.59 10.88
CA GLU A 497 -25.70 25.87 11.49
C GLU A 497 -25.61 27.17 12.30
N GLU A 498 -26.41 28.19 11.92
CA GLU A 498 -26.57 29.39 12.74
C GLU A 498 -27.39 29.05 13.99
N ILE A 499 -26.71 28.82 15.11
CA ILE A 499 -27.36 28.52 16.40
C ILE A 499 -27.83 29.78 17.14
N ALA A 500 -27.30 30.95 16.78
CA ALA A 500 -27.72 32.28 17.22
C ALA A 500 -27.17 33.36 16.26
N PRO A 501 -27.71 34.59 16.26
CA PRO A 501 -27.20 35.67 15.40
C PRO A 501 -25.69 35.82 15.52
N GLN A 502 -24.97 35.60 14.42
CA GLN A 502 -23.49 35.63 14.35
C GLN A 502 -22.76 34.55 15.17
N ARG A 503 -23.42 33.44 15.51
CA ARG A 503 -22.79 32.24 16.08
C ARG A 503 -23.16 31.01 15.27
N TYR A 504 -22.15 30.41 14.66
CA TYR A 504 -22.26 29.20 13.87
C TYR A 504 -21.69 28.01 14.66
N THR A 505 -22.29 26.83 14.50
CA THR A 505 -21.66 25.55 14.82
C THR A 505 -21.53 24.75 13.55
N SER A 506 -20.42 24.06 13.36
CA SER A 506 -20.22 23.16 12.23
C SER A 506 -20.70 21.75 12.60
N ALA A 507 -21.67 21.23 11.86
CA ALA A 507 -21.95 19.80 11.83
C ALA A 507 -21.07 19.19 10.74
N CYS A 508 -20.13 18.31 11.09
CA CYS A 508 -19.18 17.75 10.13
C CYS A 508 -19.36 16.23 9.98
N TYR A 509 -19.33 15.77 8.75
CA TYR A 509 -19.13 14.38 8.37
C TYR A 509 -17.65 14.15 8.06
N THR A 510 -17.13 12.99 8.45
CA THR A 510 -15.75 12.60 8.16
C THR A 510 -15.75 11.25 7.46
N GLU A 511 -15.16 11.21 6.28
CA GLU A 511 -14.80 9.99 5.57
C GLU A 511 -13.38 9.58 5.97
N THR A 512 -13.20 8.33 6.38
CA THR A 512 -11.93 7.79 6.88
C THR A 512 -11.48 6.55 6.11
N GLU A 513 -12.23 6.13 5.10
CA GLU A 513 -11.78 5.11 4.15
C GLU A 513 -10.51 5.60 3.43
N PRO A 514 -9.35 4.92 3.57
CA PRO A 514 -8.11 5.38 2.97
C PRO A 514 -8.13 5.18 1.45
N LEU A 515 -7.89 6.25 0.70
CA LEU A 515 -7.78 6.20 -0.76
C LEU A 515 -6.31 6.27 -1.17
N THR A 516 -5.85 5.32 -1.99
CA THR A 516 -4.44 5.23 -2.41
C THR A 516 -4.33 5.30 -3.92
N PHE A 517 -3.53 6.25 -4.41
CA PHE A 517 -3.30 6.49 -5.83
C PHE A 517 -1.81 6.45 -6.12
N GLU A 518 -1.44 5.90 -7.28
CA GLU A 518 -0.05 5.82 -7.72
C GLU A 518 0.05 6.26 -9.18
N PHE A 519 1.00 7.15 -9.49
CA PHE A 519 1.24 7.62 -10.86
C PHE A 519 2.69 8.10 -11.03
N ASP A 520 3.14 8.13 -12.29
CA ASP A 520 4.43 8.69 -12.67
C ASP A 520 4.26 10.10 -13.24
N THR A 521 5.19 10.99 -12.91
CA THR A 521 5.23 12.36 -13.44
C THR A 521 6.67 12.89 -13.50
N ASP A 522 6.83 14.14 -13.93
CA ASP A 522 8.11 14.86 -13.93
C ASP A 522 7.84 16.37 -14.02
N GLY A 523 8.85 17.18 -13.65
CA GLY A 523 8.86 18.64 -13.84
C GLY A 523 9.81 19.10 -14.94
N ALA A 524 10.20 18.20 -15.86
CA ALA A 524 11.37 18.41 -16.72
C ALA A 524 11.19 19.58 -17.70
N GLU A 525 9.96 19.87 -18.13
CA GLU A 525 9.67 20.99 -19.03
C GLU A 525 9.90 22.34 -18.36
N LEU A 526 9.40 22.54 -17.14
CA LEU A 526 9.61 23.77 -16.38
C LEU A 526 11.08 23.88 -15.92
N ALA A 527 11.67 22.77 -15.47
CA ALA A 527 13.06 22.71 -15.02
C ALA A 527 14.10 22.99 -16.12
N ARG A 528 13.73 22.85 -17.40
CA ARG A 528 14.57 23.25 -18.54
C ARG A 528 14.70 24.77 -18.69
N LEU A 529 13.74 25.53 -18.16
CA LEU A 529 13.77 26.99 -18.16
C LEU A 529 14.54 27.55 -16.97
N THR A 530 14.82 26.71 -15.97
CA THR A 530 15.52 27.11 -14.75
C THR A 530 16.97 27.50 -15.02
N LYS A 531 17.28 28.76 -14.69
CA LYS A 531 18.62 29.32 -14.63
C LYS A 531 19.12 29.26 -13.20
N GLU A 532 20.38 28.90 -13.02
CA GLU A 532 21.06 28.95 -11.73
C GLU A 532 22.18 29.98 -11.81
N ILE A 533 22.10 31.02 -10.98
CA ILE A 533 22.96 32.19 -11.02
C ILE A 533 23.64 32.30 -9.66
N GLU A 534 24.96 32.17 -9.62
CA GLU A 534 25.75 32.41 -8.41
C GLU A 534 25.81 33.91 -8.13
N LEU A 535 25.59 34.27 -6.87
CA LEU A 535 25.62 35.65 -6.39
C LEU A 535 26.71 35.80 -5.32
N ASP A 536 27.39 36.93 -5.32
CA ASP A 536 28.32 37.33 -4.25
C ASP A 536 28.05 38.78 -3.86
N GLU A 537 26.77 39.08 -3.67
CA GLU A 537 26.25 40.40 -3.33
C GLU A 537 25.85 40.43 -1.85
N THR A 538 26.15 41.54 -1.18
CA THR A 538 25.71 41.79 0.19
C THR A 538 24.91 43.08 0.21
N VAL A 539 23.68 43.00 0.71
CA VAL A 539 22.80 44.16 0.89
C VAL A 539 22.73 44.49 2.38
N ASP A 540 23.00 45.75 2.75
CA ASP A 540 22.83 46.25 4.11
C ASP A 540 21.42 46.84 4.26
N VAL A 541 20.62 46.25 5.15
CA VAL A 541 19.27 46.72 5.49
C VAL A 541 19.28 47.14 6.95
N GLU A 542 19.26 48.46 7.21
CA GLU A 542 19.32 49.04 8.56
C GLU A 542 20.42 48.47 9.48
N GLY A 543 21.61 48.19 8.92
CA GLY A 543 22.75 47.65 9.63
C GLY A 543 22.77 46.12 9.75
N THR A 544 21.87 45.41 9.06
CA THR A 544 21.92 43.95 8.90
C THR A 544 22.37 43.59 7.49
N GLU A 545 23.46 42.85 7.41
CA GLU A 545 24.02 42.34 6.17
C GLU A 545 23.26 41.08 5.72
N ILE A 546 22.60 41.16 4.58
CA ILE A 546 21.96 40.04 3.90
C ILE A 546 22.87 39.61 2.74
N LYS A 547 23.54 38.46 2.91
CA LYS A 547 24.35 37.86 1.86
C LYS A 547 23.46 37.07 0.89
N LEU A 548 23.50 37.42 -0.39
CA LEU A 548 22.84 36.70 -1.47
C LEU A 548 23.85 35.73 -2.07
N ASN A 549 23.57 34.44 -1.99
CA ASN A 549 24.51 33.39 -2.43
C ASN A 549 24.16 32.88 -3.82
N ARG A 550 22.88 32.65 -4.09
CA ARG A 550 22.44 32.04 -5.34
C ARG A 550 21.00 32.37 -5.65
N LEU A 551 20.69 32.50 -6.93
CA LEU A 551 19.35 32.61 -7.46
C LEU A 551 19.07 31.43 -8.37
N ARG A 552 18.00 30.67 -8.08
CA ARG A 552 17.35 29.80 -9.05
C ARG A 552 16.10 30.46 -9.57
N PHE A 553 15.97 30.49 -10.88
CA PHE A 553 14.94 31.27 -11.53
C PHE A 553 14.40 30.55 -12.74
N ASN A 554 13.09 30.31 -12.74
CA ASN A 554 12.28 30.11 -13.93
C ASN A 554 11.06 31.06 -13.87
N PRO A 555 10.28 31.18 -14.96
CA PRO A 555 9.19 32.15 -15.01
C PRO A 555 8.03 31.92 -14.04
N MET A 556 7.91 30.74 -13.44
CA MET A 556 6.87 30.42 -12.46
C MET A 556 7.39 30.41 -11.02
N GLU A 557 8.71 30.29 -10.84
CA GLU A 557 9.31 30.06 -9.55
C GLU A 557 10.69 30.71 -9.44
N LEU A 558 10.87 31.38 -8.32
CA LEU A 558 12.12 31.99 -7.93
C LEU A 558 12.51 31.50 -6.54
N ILE A 559 13.75 31.05 -6.40
CA ILE A 559 14.35 30.67 -5.11
C ILE A 559 15.65 31.44 -4.94
N LEU A 560 15.66 32.35 -3.97
CA LEU A 560 16.81 33.12 -3.56
C LEU A 560 17.43 32.48 -2.31
N PHE A 561 18.61 31.88 -2.48
CA PHE A 561 19.40 31.33 -1.39
C PHE A 561 20.23 32.44 -0.75
N THR A 562 20.08 32.59 0.57
CA THR A 562 20.84 33.56 1.34
C THR A 562 21.85 32.87 2.26
N GLY A 563 22.74 33.66 2.87
CA GLY A 563 23.54 33.20 4.00
C GLY A 563 22.67 32.85 5.21
N ASP A 564 23.33 32.60 6.34
CA ASP A 564 22.68 32.14 7.56
C ASP A 564 21.87 33.27 8.24
N LEU A 565 20.74 33.63 7.63
CA LEU A 565 19.86 34.71 8.04
C LEU A 565 18.98 34.23 9.20
N LYS A 566 19.18 34.81 10.38
CA LYS A 566 18.30 34.55 11.53
C LYS A 566 17.03 35.38 11.38
N TRP A 567 15.91 34.69 11.16
CA TRP A 567 14.61 35.33 11.05
C TRP A 567 14.07 35.66 12.44
N ASP A 568 14.13 36.94 12.84
CA ASP A 568 13.61 37.45 14.12
C ASP A 568 12.34 38.33 13.94
N GLY A 569 11.80 38.39 12.72
CA GLY A 569 10.61 39.17 12.36
C GLY A 569 10.89 40.63 11.98
N SER A 570 12.15 41.09 11.99
CA SER A 570 12.51 42.48 11.64
C SER A 570 12.59 42.77 10.13
N TYR A 571 12.86 41.76 9.30
CA TYR A 571 12.89 41.83 7.83
C TYR A 571 11.77 40.99 7.23
N SER A 572 10.53 41.45 7.36
CA SER A 572 9.37 40.63 7.01
C SER A 572 9.07 40.58 5.50
N ASN A 573 9.72 41.39 4.65
CA ASN A 573 9.41 41.47 3.22
C ASN A 573 10.60 41.70 2.30
N ALA A 574 10.77 40.79 1.35
CA ALA A 574 11.58 40.98 0.15
C ALA A 574 10.67 40.99 -1.08
N TYR A 575 11.12 41.60 -2.17
CA TYR A 575 10.41 41.63 -3.45
C TYR A 575 11.38 41.49 -4.61
N VAL A 576 10.84 41.13 -5.76
CA VAL A 576 11.51 41.26 -7.06
C VAL A 576 10.76 42.26 -7.93
N GLU A 577 11.51 43.05 -8.68
CA GLU A 577 10.99 43.99 -9.66
C GLU A 577 11.58 43.64 -11.02
N THR A 578 10.68 43.42 -11.98
CA THR A 578 10.97 43.11 -13.38
C THR A 578 11.25 44.39 -14.18
N ASP A 579 11.82 44.26 -15.39
CA ASP A 579 12.17 45.41 -16.25
C ASP A 579 10.97 46.29 -16.64
N ASN A 580 9.76 45.72 -16.64
CA ASN A 580 8.52 46.45 -16.93
C ASN A 580 7.92 47.13 -15.67
N GLY A 581 8.55 46.97 -14.51
CA GLY A 581 8.13 47.54 -13.24
C GLY A 581 7.16 46.67 -12.42
N THR A 582 6.80 45.47 -12.87
CA THR A 582 5.98 44.53 -12.08
C THR A 582 6.77 44.11 -10.84
N ARG A 583 6.18 44.33 -9.66
CA ARG A 583 6.74 43.97 -8.35
C ARG A 583 6.03 42.77 -7.75
N LEU A 584 6.80 41.75 -7.40
CA LEU A 584 6.30 40.50 -6.83
C LEU A 584 6.96 40.25 -5.48
N ARG A 585 6.16 39.92 -4.46
CA ARG A 585 6.65 39.66 -3.12
C ARG A 585 7.33 38.29 -3.05
N LEU A 586 8.48 38.22 -2.38
CA LEU A 586 9.10 36.95 -2.01
C LEU A 586 8.70 36.55 -0.58
N ASN A 587 8.39 35.27 -0.39
CA ASN A 587 8.07 34.70 0.91
C ASN A 587 9.35 34.21 1.59
N PRO A 588 9.57 34.52 2.88
CA PRO A 588 10.73 34.02 3.61
C PRO A 588 10.66 32.49 3.74
N ARG A 589 11.81 31.84 3.57
CA ARG A 589 11.99 30.39 3.75
C ARG A 589 13.08 30.16 4.79
N SER A 590 12.78 29.29 5.75
CA SER A 590 13.71 28.82 6.79
C SER A 590 13.91 27.31 6.76
N TYR A 591 13.18 26.61 5.87
CA TYR A 591 13.25 25.16 5.68
C TYR A 591 12.99 24.80 4.20
N PRO A 592 13.76 23.87 3.60
CA PRO A 592 14.98 23.25 4.12
C PRO A 592 16.22 24.16 3.99
N PHE A 593 16.09 25.31 3.33
CA PHE A 593 17.14 26.32 3.14
C PHE A 593 16.77 27.66 3.79
N SER A 594 17.77 28.52 4.00
CA SER A 594 17.58 29.92 4.38
C SER A 594 17.50 30.79 3.13
N GLY A 595 16.44 31.59 3.00
CA GLY A 595 16.25 32.38 1.79
C GLY A 595 14.87 32.96 1.63
N PHE A 596 14.53 33.23 0.37
CA PHE A 596 13.21 33.68 -0.03
C PHE A 596 12.76 32.92 -1.28
N SER A 597 11.46 32.67 -1.41
CA SER A 597 10.90 32.05 -2.60
C SER A 597 9.64 32.76 -3.05
N LEU A 598 9.42 32.78 -4.36
CA LEU A 598 8.16 33.17 -4.97
C LEU A 598 7.71 32.04 -5.89
N LYS A 599 6.44 31.69 -5.77
CA LYS A 599 5.74 30.86 -6.74
C LYS A 599 4.57 31.66 -7.27
N THR A 600 4.45 31.75 -8.59
CA THR A 600 3.31 32.40 -9.25
C THR A 600 2.65 31.45 -10.23
N VAL A 601 1.34 31.55 -10.31
CA VAL A 601 0.50 30.88 -11.29
C VAL A 601 -0.27 31.90 -12.15
N ASP A 602 -0.04 33.21 -11.93
CA ASP A 602 -0.69 34.29 -12.67
C ASP A 602 -0.02 34.45 -14.05
N PRO A 603 -0.77 34.34 -15.17
CA PRO A 603 -0.21 34.45 -16.51
C PRO A 603 0.50 35.77 -16.82
N ASP A 604 0.03 36.89 -16.27
CA ASP A 604 0.61 38.22 -16.50
C ASP A 604 1.93 38.38 -15.73
N GLU A 605 2.01 37.82 -14.51
CA GLU A 605 3.26 37.77 -13.74
C GLU A 605 4.30 36.86 -14.40
N ILE A 606 3.88 35.67 -14.84
CA ILE A 606 4.73 34.73 -15.58
C ILE A 606 5.28 35.41 -16.85
N ALA A 607 4.41 36.04 -17.65
CA ALA A 607 4.82 36.72 -18.88
C ALA A 607 5.76 37.91 -18.63
N ALA A 608 5.67 38.58 -17.48
CA ALA A 608 6.60 39.63 -17.07
C ALA A 608 7.97 39.04 -16.70
N LEU A 609 8.00 37.93 -15.96
CA LEU A 609 9.24 37.23 -15.59
C LEU A 609 9.94 36.62 -16.81
N GLU A 610 9.20 36.05 -17.77
CA GLU A 610 9.76 35.48 -19.02
C GLU A 610 10.55 36.51 -19.85
N LYS A 611 10.07 37.76 -19.90
CA LYS A 611 10.65 38.83 -20.73
C LYS A 611 11.71 39.65 -20.00
N THR A 612 11.89 39.42 -18.71
CA THR A 612 12.83 40.18 -17.90
C THR A 612 14.26 39.73 -18.20
N GLU A 613 15.13 40.70 -18.49
CA GLU A 613 16.57 40.49 -18.64
C GLU A 613 17.29 40.83 -17.33
N LYS A 614 16.77 41.80 -16.56
CA LYS A 614 17.34 42.21 -15.27
C LYS A 614 16.32 42.16 -14.16
N LEU A 615 16.65 41.43 -13.11
CA LEU A 615 15.79 41.30 -11.95
C LEU A 615 16.36 42.13 -10.79
N LYS A 616 15.58 43.08 -10.29
CA LYS A 616 15.94 43.82 -9.08
C LYS A 616 15.37 43.10 -7.86
N ILE A 617 16.23 42.63 -6.97
CA ILE A 617 15.84 42.08 -5.67
C ILE A 617 15.92 43.20 -4.64
N GLY A 618 14.81 43.50 -3.97
CA GLY A 618 14.75 44.55 -2.95
C GLY A 618 14.26 44.02 -1.60
N PHE A 619 14.68 44.69 -0.54
CA PHE A 619 14.30 44.39 0.84
C PHE A 619 13.58 45.59 1.46
N CYS A 620 12.65 45.30 2.38
CA CYS A 620 11.90 46.32 3.07
C CYS A 620 11.77 46.02 4.57
N VAL A 621 11.64 47.08 5.37
CA VAL A 621 11.35 47.00 6.80
C VAL A 621 9.94 47.52 7.08
N PRO A 622 9.22 47.00 8.10
CA PRO A 622 7.90 47.50 8.47
C PRO A 622 7.92 49.00 8.71
N ASP A 623 6.92 49.74 8.20
CA ASP A 623 6.73 51.16 8.50
C ASP A 623 5.84 51.31 9.74
N PRO A 624 6.38 51.58 10.94
CA PRO A 624 5.60 51.63 12.17
C PRO A 624 4.54 52.76 12.17
N GLU A 625 4.64 53.74 11.27
CA GLU A 625 3.64 54.81 11.14
C GLU A 625 2.44 54.40 10.28
N LYS A 626 2.59 53.40 9.40
CA LYS A 626 1.54 52.98 8.45
C LYS A 626 0.82 51.70 8.86
N VAL A 627 1.37 50.90 9.77
CA VAL A 627 0.83 49.58 10.14
C VAL A 627 -0.25 49.72 11.22
N PRO A 628 -1.54 49.42 10.93
CA PRO A 628 -2.56 49.34 11.97
C PRO A 628 -2.31 48.14 12.89
N ALA A 629 -2.59 48.29 14.19
CA ALA A 629 -2.46 47.20 15.14
C ALA A 629 -3.39 46.02 14.75
N GLY A 630 -2.80 44.85 14.47
CA GLY A 630 -3.53 43.60 14.15
C GLY A 630 -3.75 43.31 12.66
N TYR A 631 -3.14 44.08 11.74
CA TYR A 631 -3.27 43.84 10.29
C TYR A 631 -2.25 42.82 9.78
N TYR A 632 -2.66 41.95 8.85
CA TYR A 632 -1.76 40.99 8.19
C TYR A 632 -0.99 41.68 7.05
N TYR A 633 0.33 41.50 7.05
CA TYR A 633 1.27 42.17 6.17
C TYR A 633 1.34 41.55 4.76
N SER A 634 0.34 41.75 3.91
CA SER A 634 0.40 41.32 2.49
C SER A 634 0.89 42.41 1.55
N ASP A 635 0.59 43.68 1.83
CA ASP A 635 0.88 44.80 0.94
C ASP A 635 2.23 45.48 1.27
N LEU A 636 3.02 45.76 0.22
CA LEU A 636 4.30 46.47 0.33
C LEU A 636 4.11 47.96 0.68
N ASP A 637 2.91 48.52 0.54
CA ASP A 637 2.62 49.92 0.88
C ASP A 637 2.78 50.22 2.38
N TYR A 638 2.76 49.19 3.24
CA TYR A 638 3.00 49.28 4.68
C TYR A 638 4.48 49.19 5.07
N TYR A 639 5.38 49.24 4.09
CA TYR A 639 6.81 49.01 4.27
C TYR A 639 7.66 50.19 3.77
N ILE A 640 8.82 50.36 4.40
CA ILE A 640 9.88 51.24 3.91
C ILE A 640 10.81 50.39 3.04
N CYS A 641 10.89 50.71 1.75
CA CYS A 641 11.74 50.01 0.79
C CYS A 641 12.76 51.02 0.21
N ASP A 642 13.89 51.22 0.88
CA ASP A 642 14.94 52.11 0.36
C ASP A 642 15.56 51.49 -0.90
N PRO A 643 15.69 52.23 -2.03
CA PRO A 643 16.41 51.74 -3.20
C PRO A 643 17.84 51.27 -2.93
N ALA A 644 18.51 51.78 -1.89
CA ALA A 644 19.83 51.32 -1.46
C ALA A 644 19.82 49.87 -0.91
N TRP A 645 18.65 49.35 -0.51
CA TRP A 645 18.45 48.00 -0.01
C TRP A 645 18.08 47.03 -1.14
N SER A 646 18.72 47.18 -2.30
CA SER A 646 18.44 46.34 -3.46
C SER A 646 19.68 45.98 -4.25
N ALA A 647 19.62 44.84 -4.94
CA ALA A 647 20.62 44.35 -5.88
C ALA A 647 19.95 44.12 -7.24
N VAL A 648 20.67 44.39 -8.33
CA VAL A 648 20.19 44.12 -9.70
C VAL A 648 20.99 42.96 -10.27
N ILE A 649 20.30 41.91 -10.68
CA ILE A 649 20.88 40.67 -11.19
C ILE A 649 20.61 40.60 -12.69
N ASP A 650 21.66 40.31 -13.46
CA ASP A 650 21.53 39.98 -14.88
C ASP A 650 21.12 38.51 -15.02
N LEU A 651 20.05 38.26 -15.79
CA LEU A 651 19.51 36.93 -16.02
C LEU A 651 20.09 36.26 -17.28
N ASN A 652 20.98 36.94 -18.03
CA ASN A 652 21.54 36.44 -19.30
C ASN A 652 22.91 35.79 -19.21
#